data_AF-K1QBG8-F1
#
_entry.id   AF-K1QBG8-F1
#
_cell.length_a   1.000
_cell.length_b   1.000
_cell.length_c   1.000
_cell.angle_alpha   90.00
_cell.angle_beta   90.00
_cell.angle_gamma   90.00
#
_symmetry.space_group_name_H-M   'P 1'
#
loop_
_entity.id
_entity.type
_entity.pdbx_description
1 polymer ?
#
loop_
_entity_poly.entity_id
_entity_poly.type
_entity_poly.pdbx_seq_one_letter_code
_entity_poly.pdbx_strand_id
1 'polypeptide(L)'
;MEATFGSTEFWRNGPQPGALYKFPGHVNTTQASQIGAAKRTLAPTVTGTSVLGLCFDGGVIIAADMLGSYGALARYRNLSRVMKVNDSAAIGISGDYADYQFMKSVIEQRVIDEECLNDGFQYTPKSLFSWMTRVLYNRRSNFNPLWNTFIVGGVQDGEPFLGYIDKIGVAYNDPTIASGYGAYIAAPLLRDAFEANPKMSLAEAEKKIDECMKVLYYRDARSLNKYEVAIVTKDGTMIKSPIVSETNWEVAHMIKHFALCFGQALSLELSGMATVAAPILLSFLLIGAVYANPENSQARKSFKGYQVLSVRAENEMQIEYLNLLQQGPEIDFFQIPSLVQRTDILVSPTKLKEIKKSLRKMRMPYEVINQDIETTIERERQQIRGKAANDIWTNYLMWENFELWLQERSQSYSNMIQLKSIGKSREGKDIWQVKVAANVNDAKKPAMYVECLAHAREWITGSVCLGSIDILTTNYGNSGSLGDQATLMLNKFDWYFIPMMNPDGYNFTKVNRLWRKNRKSNVVSSCPGVDLNRNFAADWGGAGSSSNWCSDTYRGDSANSEPEAQAVIAAVAEAGDVRSYLSIHSYSQLLLVPHAYAAIKAPDYNELKNVGDIAMLALRQVNGVNFQVGHGPEILYAASGGAFDYFKLNGVKYSYVYELRPSSGSGTDGFILPASQIDPSIRETFASFFSFADQIPA
;
A
#
# COMPACT_ATOMS: atom_id res chain seq x y z
N MET A 1 -53.33 15.32 39.08
CA MET A 1 -53.03 13.87 39.07
C MET A 1 -52.44 13.58 37.71
N GLU A 2 -51.11 13.68 37.60
CA GLU A 2 -50.17 12.54 37.63
C GLU A 2 -49.93 12.02 36.19
N ALA A 3 -48.73 11.83 35.66
CA ALA A 3 -47.38 12.07 36.14
C ALA A 3 -46.47 12.33 34.92
N THR A 4 -45.58 13.30 35.08
CA THR A 4 -44.44 13.58 34.20
C THR A 4 -43.44 12.43 34.24
N PHE A 5 -43.25 11.72 33.13
CA PHE A 5 -42.00 11.00 32.87
C PHE A 5 -41.05 11.97 32.15
N GLY A 6 -40.00 12.37 32.87
CA GLY A 6 -39.05 13.37 32.43
C GLY A 6 -38.30 12.94 31.18
N SER A 7 -38.33 13.81 30.17
CA SER A 7 -37.30 13.88 29.15
C SER A 7 -36.01 14.34 29.80
N THR A 8 -35.17 13.41 30.26
CA THR A 8 -33.76 13.71 30.40
C THR A 8 -33.21 13.94 28.99
N GLU A 9 -32.86 15.18 28.69
CA GLU A 9 -32.12 15.51 27.47
C GLU A 9 -30.86 14.65 27.43
N PHE A 10 -30.82 13.71 26.50
CA PHE A 10 -29.68 12.80 26.34
C PHE A 10 -28.37 13.57 26.04
N TRP A 11 -28.49 14.84 25.61
CA TRP A 11 -27.37 15.76 25.40
C TRP A 11 -27.87 17.22 25.32
N ARG A 12 -27.67 18.02 26.38
CA ARG A 12 -28.13 19.44 26.44
C ARG A 12 -27.51 20.37 25.40
N ASN A 13 -26.36 19.99 24.84
CA ASN A 13 -25.62 20.77 23.84
C ASN A 13 -25.27 19.92 22.60
N GLY A 14 -26.04 18.86 22.34
CA GLY A 14 -25.86 18.00 21.20
C GLY A 14 -26.50 18.54 19.92
N PRO A 15 -25.99 18.16 18.73
CA PRO A 15 -26.71 18.45 17.49
C PRO A 15 -28.07 17.77 17.51
N GLN A 16 -29.10 18.45 17.02
CA GLN A 16 -30.43 17.87 16.87
C GLN A 16 -30.38 16.64 15.96
N PRO A 17 -31.30 15.65 16.13
CA PRO A 17 -31.40 14.50 15.25
C PRO A 17 -31.47 14.94 13.78
N GLY A 18 -30.46 14.57 12.98
CA GLY A 18 -30.35 14.92 11.56
C GLY A 18 -29.31 16.00 11.22
N ALA A 19 -28.69 16.65 12.20
CA ALA A 19 -27.58 17.58 11.95
C ALA A 19 -26.21 16.87 11.95
N LEU A 20 -25.36 17.19 10.96
CA LEU A 20 -23.98 16.68 10.88
C LEU A 20 -23.07 17.46 11.85
N TYR A 21 -22.38 16.74 12.73
CA TYR A 21 -21.46 17.31 13.71
C TYR A 21 -20.11 17.67 13.04
N LYS A 22 -19.61 18.89 13.27
CA LYS A 22 -18.23 19.27 12.92
C LYS A 22 -17.35 19.11 14.15
N PHE A 23 -16.40 18.17 14.09
CA PHE A 23 -15.35 18.07 15.11
C PHE A 23 -14.44 19.32 15.07
N PRO A 24 -13.98 19.83 16.22
CA PRO A 24 -13.06 20.96 16.27
C PRO A 24 -11.67 20.49 15.83
N GLY A 25 -11.36 20.70 14.56
CA GLY A 25 -10.04 20.58 13.97
C GLY A 25 -9.88 21.69 12.92
N HIS A 26 -8.71 22.32 12.90
CA HIS A 26 -8.40 23.58 12.22
C HIS A 26 -9.03 23.78 10.83
N VAL A 27 -9.65 24.96 10.67
CA VAL A 27 -10.16 25.46 9.39
C VAL A 27 -9.00 25.95 8.55
N ASN A 28 -8.62 25.20 7.50
CA ASN A 28 -7.90 25.76 6.38
C ASN A 28 -8.89 26.52 5.49
N THR A 29 -8.84 27.85 5.56
CA THR A 29 -9.51 28.75 4.61
C THR A 29 -8.76 28.75 3.29
N THR A 30 -9.08 27.79 2.41
CA THR A 30 -8.87 27.93 0.97
C THR A 30 -10.11 27.44 0.25
N GLN A 31 -10.84 28.41 -0.30
CA GLN A 31 -11.92 28.31 -1.27
C GLN A 31 -13.04 27.32 -0.94
N ALA A 32 -14.10 27.87 -0.35
CA ALA A 32 -15.45 27.37 -0.56
C ALA A 32 -15.81 27.46 -2.05
N SER A 33 -15.36 26.50 -2.84
CA SER A 33 -16.13 26.07 -4.00
C SER A 33 -17.41 25.44 -3.44
N GLN A 34 -18.55 25.77 -4.05
CA GLN A 34 -19.87 25.37 -3.59
C GLN A 34 -19.96 23.83 -3.47
N ILE A 35 -19.76 23.28 -2.27
CA ILE A 35 -20.15 21.92 -1.95
C ILE A 35 -21.65 21.95 -1.65
N GLY A 36 -22.45 21.99 -2.70
CA GLY A 36 -23.75 21.33 -2.63
C GLY A 36 -23.52 19.85 -2.34
N ALA A 37 -24.51 19.17 -1.75
CA ALA A 37 -24.50 17.71 -1.61
C ALA A 37 -24.04 17.10 -2.94
N ALA A 38 -22.97 16.30 -2.92
CA ALA A 38 -22.51 15.60 -4.12
C ALA A 38 -23.71 14.83 -4.68
N LYS A 39 -24.27 15.28 -5.80
CA LYS A 39 -25.51 14.73 -6.34
C LYS A 39 -25.36 13.26 -6.78
N ARG A 40 -24.13 12.72 -6.82
CA ARG A 40 -23.81 11.36 -7.27
C ARG A 40 -22.61 10.82 -6.49
N THR A 41 -22.80 9.70 -5.80
CA THR A 41 -21.73 8.89 -5.21
C THR A 41 -20.90 8.24 -6.33
N LEU A 42 -19.58 8.35 -6.28
CA LEU A 42 -18.67 7.83 -7.33
C LEU A 42 -18.11 6.42 -7.03
N ALA A 43 -18.40 5.87 -5.85
CA ALA A 43 -17.93 4.58 -5.38
C ALA A 43 -19.01 3.91 -4.50
N PRO A 44 -19.04 2.56 -4.41
CA PRO A 44 -20.00 1.87 -3.56
C PRO A 44 -19.74 2.20 -2.09
N THR A 45 -20.80 2.40 -1.32
CA THR A 45 -20.73 2.87 0.07
C THR A 45 -21.06 1.76 1.06
N VAL A 46 -22.16 1.04 0.83
CA VAL A 46 -22.59 -0.08 1.68
C VAL A 46 -22.63 -1.31 0.81
N THR A 47 -21.70 -2.25 1.00
CA THR A 47 -21.58 -3.42 0.14
C THR A 47 -21.99 -4.70 0.83
N GLY A 48 -22.76 -5.52 0.13
CA GLY A 48 -22.93 -6.95 0.45
C GLY A 48 -21.80 -7.79 -0.14
N THR A 49 -21.62 -8.99 0.40
CA THR A 49 -20.60 -9.98 0.02
C THR A 49 -21.08 -10.87 -1.15
N SER A 50 -20.67 -12.14 -1.16
CA SER A 50 -21.01 -13.19 -2.11
C SER A 50 -22.52 -13.53 -2.11
N VAL A 51 -22.99 -13.95 -3.28
CA VAL A 51 -24.30 -14.58 -3.49
C VAL A 51 -24.04 -15.88 -4.23
N LEU A 52 -24.75 -16.94 -3.83
CA LEU A 52 -24.63 -18.27 -4.40
C LEU A 52 -25.92 -18.66 -5.11
N GLY A 53 -25.82 -19.44 -6.17
CA GLY A 53 -26.93 -20.02 -6.91
C GLY A 53 -26.61 -21.45 -7.34
N LEU A 54 -27.60 -22.33 -7.23
CA LEU A 54 -27.49 -23.75 -7.58
C LEU A 54 -28.80 -24.25 -8.19
N CYS A 55 -28.72 -24.97 -9.31
CA CYS A 55 -29.85 -25.71 -9.87
C CYS A 55 -30.02 -27.06 -9.17
N PHE A 56 -31.27 -27.50 -8.99
CA PHE A 56 -31.63 -28.81 -8.46
C PHE A 56 -32.81 -29.39 -9.27
N ASP A 57 -33.21 -30.63 -9.01
CA ASP A 57 -34.32 -31.27 -9.72
C ASP A 57 -35.64 -30.53 -9.45
N GLY A 58 -36.16 -29.86 -10.48
CA GLY A 58 -37.40 -29.09 -10.43
C GLY A 58 -37.29 -27.63 -9.96
N GLY A 59 -36.07 -27.08 -9.79
CA GLY A 59 -35.93 -25.67 -9.39
C GLY A 59 -34.52 -25.11 -9.24
N VAL A 60 -34.45 -23.89 -8.69
CA VAL A 60 -33.20 -23.21 -8.35
C VAL A 60 -33.23 -22.66 -6.93
N ILE A 61 -32.06 -22.62 -6.30
CA ILE A 61 -31.85 -22.04 -4.97
C ILE A 61 -30.83 -20.90 -5.07
N ILE A 62 -31.12 -19.73 -4.50
CA ILE A 62 -30.23 -18.55 -4.45
C ILE A 62 -30.03 -18.15 -3.00
N ALA A 63 -28.80 -17.94 -2.55
CA ALA A 63 -28.48 -17.61 -1.16
C ALA A 63 -27.57 -16.38 -1.03
N ALA A 64 -27.84 -15.53 -0.04
CA ALA A 64 -27.02 -14.37 0.29
C ALA A 64 -27.02 -14.11 1.80
N ASP A 65 -25.87 -13.77 2.40
CA ASP A 65 -25.84 -13.36 3.81
C ASP A 65 -26.53 -12.00 4.04
N MET A 66 -26.83 -11.68 5.30
CA MET A 66 -27.59 -10.49 5.66
C MET A 66 -26.72 -9.30 6.10
N LEU A 67 -25.42 -9.29 5.82
CA LEU A 67 -24.49 -8.25 6.24
C LEU A 67 -24.22 -7.20 5.16
N GLY A 68 -24.50 -5.93 5.50
CA GLY A 68 -24.02 -4.76 4.79
C GLY A 68 -22.83 -4.13 5.50
N SER A 69 -21.70 -4.06 4.80
CA SER A 69 -20.47 -3.45 5.31
C SER A 69 -20.29 -2.02 4.78
N TYR A 70 -19.94 -1.07 5.65
CA TYR A 70 -19.51 0.27 5.28
C TYR A 70 -17.99 0.30 5.27
N GLY A 71 -17.37 0.16 4.10
CA GLY A 71 -15.94 -0.11 4.00
C GLY A 71 -15.58 -1.45 4.67
N ALA A 72 -14.70 -1.40 5.68
CA ALA A 72 -14.32 -2.57 6.49
C ALA A 72 -15.23 -2.80 7.71
N LEU A 73 -16.15 -1.88 8.01
CA LEU A 73 -17.02 -1.97 9.18
C LEU A 73 -18.29 -2.78 8.87
N ALA A 74 -18.44 -3.93 9.52
CA ALA A 74 -19.68 -4.71 9.54
C ALA A 74 -20.80 -3.93 10.26
N ARG A 75 -21.63 -3.20 9.52
CA ARG A 75 -22.55 -2.19 10.08
C ARG A 75 -24.00 -2.66 10.16
N TYR A 76 -24.54 -3.24 9.09
CA TYR A 76 -25.95 -3.60 8.99
C TYR A 76 -26.12 -5.11 8.96
N ARG A 77 -26.54 -5.73 10.06
CA ARG A 77 -26.57 -7.20 10.21
C ARG A 77 -27.90 -7.87 9.82
N ASN A 78 -28.80 -7.12 9.20
CA ASN A 78 -30.16 -7.58 8.87
C ASN A 78 -30.65 -6.95 7.55
N LEU A 79 -29.81 -6.95 6.52
CA LEU A 79 -30.19 -6.50 5.18
C LEU A 79 -30.66 -7.69 4.34
N SER A 80 -31.76 -7.51 3.61
CA SER A 80 -32.22 -8.51 2.66
C SER A 80 -31.55 -8.28 1.31
N ARG A 81 -30.86 -9.31 0.81
CA ARG A 81 -30.10 -9.27 -0.45
C ARG A 81 -30.65 -10.22 -1.50
N VAL A 82 -31.83 -10.78 -1.22
CA VAL A 82 -32.58 -11.65 -2.10
C VAL A 82 -33.98 -11.07 -2.27
N MET A 83 -34.52 -11.12 -3.49
CA MET A 83 -35.83 -10.58 -3.82
C MET A 83 -36.61 -11.56 -4.68
N LYS A 84 -37.87 -11.78 -4.34
CA LYS A 84 -38.86 -12.44 -5.20
C LYS A 84 -39.31 -11.43 -6.25
N VAL A 85 -39.20 -11.79 -7.52
CA VAL A 85 -39.68 -10.94 -8.63
C VAL A 85 -41.13 -11.30 -8.96
N ASN A 86 -41.41 -12.59 -9.14
CA ASN A 86 -42.76 -13.15 -9.31
C ASN A 86 -42.75 -14.63 -8.89
N ASP A 87 -43.78 -15.41 -9.24
CA ASP A 87 -43.87 -16.83 -8.88
C ASP A 87 -42.90 -17.73 -9.66
N SER A 88 -42.29 -17.24 -10.74
CA SER A 88 -41.36 -17.98 -11.59
C SER A 88 -39.90 -17.52 -11.49
N ALA A 89 -39.61 -16.41 -10.80
CA ALA A 89 -38.28 -15.79 -10.76
C ALA A 89 -37.94 -15.10 -9.43
N ALA A 90 -36.65 -15.18 -9.07
CA ALA A 90 -36.03 -14.47 -7.95
C ALA A 90 -34.65 -13.93 -8.36
N ILE A 91 -34.17 -12.94 -7.61
CA ILE A 91 -32.84 -12.35 -7.79
C ILE A 91 -32.07 -12.30 -6.46
N GLY A 92 -30.75 -12.50 -6.53
CA GLY A 92 -29.82 -12.25 -5.43
C GLY A 92 -28.77 -11.22 -5.82
N ILE A 93 -28.33 -10.41 -4.85
CA ILE A 93 -27.45 -9.26 -5.11
C ILE A 93 -26.15 -9.23 -4.29
N SER A 94 -25.08 -8.86 -4.99
CA SER A 94 -23.77 -8.56 -4.45
C SER A 94 -23.37 -7.13 -4.86
N GLY A 95 -22.47 -6.50 -4.11
CA GLY A 95 -22.06 -5.12 -4.35
C GLY A 95 -22.91 -4.10 -3.58
N ASP A 96 -23.09 -2.90 -4.13
CA ASP A 96 -23.67 -1.75 -3.41
C ASP A 96 -25.17 -1.88 -3.11
N TYR A 97 -25.56 -1.64 -1.87
CA TYR A 97 -26.93 -1.81 -1.42
C TYR A 97 -27.85 -0.69 -1.90
N ALA A 98 -27.35 0.54 -2.07
CA ALA A 98 -28.17 1.65 -2.55
C ALA A 98 -28.51 1.49 -4.04
N ASP A 99 -27.54 1.07 -4.85
CA ASP A 99 -27.78 0.71 -6.25
C ASP A 99 -28.75 -0.47 -6.39
N TYR A 100 -28.68 -1.44 -5.46
CA TYR A 100 -29.68 -2.51 -5.39
C TYR A 100 -31.07 -1.97 -5.06
N GLN A 101 -31.22 -1.08 -4.08
CA GLN A 101 -32.51 -0.48 -3.75
C GLN A 101 -33.12 0.26 -4.95
N PHE A 102 -32.28 0.93 -5.74
CA PHE A 102 -32.71 1.54 -7.00
C PHE A 102 -33.18 0.49 -8.03
N MET A 103 -32.41 -0.58 -8.25
CA MET A 103 -32.82 -1.62 -9.20
C MET A 103 -34.05 -2.38 -8.73
N LYS A 104 -34.18 -2.62 -7.44
CA LYS A 104 -35.34 -3.24 -6.82
C LYS A 104 -36.60 -2.44 -7.13
N SER A 105 -36.62 -1.12 -6.90
CA SER A 105 -37.79 -0.30 -7.18
C SER A 105 -38.14 -0.26 -8.66
N VAL A 106 -37.14 -0.26 -9.55
CA VAL A 106 -37.37 -0.34 -11.01
C VAL A 106 -37.98 -1.70 -11.40
N ILE A 107 -37.50 -2.80 -10.83
CA ILE A 107 -38.03 -4.14 -11.12
C ILE A 107 -39.45 -4.29 -10.57
N GLU A 108 -39.71 -3.85 -9.33
CA GLU A 108 -41.04 -3.87 -8.72
C GLU A 108 -42.04 -3.08 -9.57
N GLN A 109 -41.66 -1.87 -9.99
CA GLN A 109 -42.53 -1.06 -10.85
C GLN A 109 -42.82 -1.76 -12.18
N ARG A 110 -41.82 -2.39 -12.81
CA ARG A 110 -42.03 -3.10 -14.07
C ARG A 110 -42.95 -4.30 -13.92
N VAL A 111 -42.83 -5.06 -12.82
CA VAL A 111 -43.73 -6.18 -12.54
C VAL A 111 -45.16 -5.67 -12.37
N ILE A 112 -45.36 -4.58 -11.63
CA ILE A 112 -46.68 -3.95 -11.46
C ILE A 112 -47.25 -3.48 -12.80
N ASP A 113 -46.43 -2.83 -13.64
CA ASP A 113 -46.85 -2.34 -14.95
C ASP A 113 -47.31 -3.50 -15.86
N GLU A 114 -46.61 -4.63 -15.82
CA GLU A 114 -46.97 -5.85 -16.57
C GLU A 114 -48.28 -6.46 -16.04
N GLU A 115 -48.42 -6.60 -14.72
CA GLU A 115 -49.65 -7.11 -14.11
C GLU A 115 -50.87 -6.23 -14.41
N CYS A 116 -50.67 -4.91 -14.53
CA CYS A 116 -51.71 -3.96 -14.90
C CYS A 116 -52.21 -4.11 -16.35
N LEU A 117 -51.41 -4.69 -17.26
CA LEU A 117 -51.87 -5.01 -18.61
C LEU A 117 -52.90 -6.14 -18.62
N ASN A 118 -52.86 -7.02 -17.61
CA ASN A 118 -53.79 -8.12 -17.39
C ASN A 118 -54.02 -9.00 -18.64
N ASP A 119 -52.98 -9.19 -19.44
CA ASP A 119 -52.97 -10.02 -20.65
C ASP A 119 -52.48 -11.46 -20.39
N GLY A 120 -52.16 -11.76 -19.13
CA GLY A 120 -51.71 -13.06 -18.65
C GLY A 120 -50.20 -13.31 -18.82
N PHE A 121 -49.43 -12.32 -19.30
CA PHE A 121 -47.99 -12.44 -19.38
C PHE A 121 -47.30 -12.03 -18.07
N GLN A 122 -46.18 -12.70 -17.78
CA GLN A 122 -45.30 -12.38 -16.66
C GLN A 122 -43.85 -12.44 -17.14
N TYR A 123 -42.97 -11.67 -16.49
CA TYR A 123 -41.54 -11.73 -16.78
C TYR A 123 -40.99 -13.13 -16.50
N THR A 124 -40.60 -13.83 -17.57
CA THR A 124 -39.86 -15.09 -17.45
C THR A 124 -38.43 -14.82 -16.95
N PRO A 125 -37.77 -15.80 -16.27
CA PRO A 125 -36.39 -15.66 -15.81
C PRO A 125 -35.42 -15.24 -16.92
N LYS A 126 -35.55 -15.81 -18.13
CA LYS A 126 -34.71 -15.45 -19.28
C LYS A 126 -34.98 -14.05 -19.81
N SER A 127 -36.24 -13.60 -19.82
CA SER A 127 -36.60 -12.24 -20.25
C SER A 127 -36.05 -11.19 -19.27
N LEU A 128 -36.18 -11.45 -17.96
CA LEU A 128 -35.63 -10.61 -16.91
C LEU A 128 -34.10 -10.53 -17.01
N PHE A 129 -33.43 -11.67 -17.17
CA PHE A 129 -31.98 -11.75 -17.36
C PHE A 129 -31.50 -10.95 -18.58
N SER A 130 -32.19 -11.10 -19.72
CA SER A 130 -31.87 -10.36 -20.95
C SER A 130 -32.06 -8.85 -20.78
N TRP A 131 -33.15 -8.44 -20.15
CA TRP A 131 -33.43 -7.04 -19.87
C TRP A 131 -32.40 -6.42 -18.92
N MET A 132 -32.11 -7.08 -17.80
CA MET A 132 -31.12 -6.60 -16.82
C MET A 132 -29.72 -6.47 -17.43
N THR A 133 -29.33 -7.42 -18.30
CA THR A 133 -28.05 -7.35 -19.03
C THR A 133 -27.96 -6.08 -19.87
N ARG A 134 -29.04 -5.73 -20.60
CA ARG A 134 -29.09 -4.51 -21.41
C ARG A 134 -29.08 -3.25 -20.56
N VAL A 135 -29.78 -3.25 -19.42
CA VAL A 135 -29.78 -2.11 -18.49
C VAL A 135 -28.38 -1.85 -17.95
N LEU A 136 -27.70 -2.87 -17.41
CA LEU A 136 -26.37 -2.71 -16.84
C LEU A 136 -25.33 -2.36 -17.90
N TYR A 137 -25.42 -2.97 -19.09
CA TYR A 137 -24.57 -2.61 -20.22
C TYR A 137 -24.77 -1.14 -20.64
N ASN A 138 -26.02 -0.68 -20.78
CA ASN A 138 -26.32 0.71 -21.15
C ASN A 138 -25.81 1.71 -20.10
N ARG A 139 -26.02 1.41 -18.81
CA ARG A 139 -25.52 2.22 -17.68
C ARG A 139 -23.99 2.32 -17.70
N ARG A 140 -23.31 1.21 -17.95
CA ARG A 140 -21.86 1.21 -18.17
C ARG A 140 -21.47 2.08 -19.38
N SER A 141 -22.13 1.93 -20.53
CA SER A 141 -21.83 2.72 -21.74
C SER A 141 -22.01 4.22 -21.53
N ASN A 142 -22.93 4.62 -20.65
CA ASN A 142 -23.16 6.00 -20.27
C ASN A 142 -22.26 6.47 -19.11
N PHE A 143 -21.19 5.73 -18.79
CA PHE A 143 -20.26 6.01 -17.69
C PHE A 143 -20.95 6.25 -16.34
N ASN A 144 -22.06 5.56 -16.11
CA ASN A 144 -22.82 5.62 -14.88
C ASN A 144 -23.23 4.20 -14.42
N PRO A 145 -22.27 3.28 -14.18
CA PRO A 145 -22.58 1.91 -13.81
C PRO A 145 -23.30 1.84 -12.45
N LEU A 146 -24.10 0.80 -12.28
CA LEU A 146 -24.61 0.38 -10.97
C LEU A 146 -23.62 -0.63 -10.40
N TRP A 147 -23.13 -0.43 -9.18
CA TRP A 147 -22.06 -1.21 -8.56
C TRP A 147 -22.55 -2.55 -8.01
N ASN A 148 -23.36 -3.27 -8.78
CA ASN A 148 -23.94 -4.54 -8.41
C ASN A 148 -23.53 -5.69 -9.34
N THR A 149 -23.59 -6.88 -8.76
CA THR A 149 -23.66 -8.14 -9.47
C THR A 149 -24.97 -8.81 -9.09
N PHE A 150 -25.70 -9.29 -10.08
CA PHE A 150 -27.00 -9.95 -9.93
C PHE A 150 -26.89 -11.41 -10.32
N ILE A 151 -27.52 -12.27 -9.52
CA ILE A 151 -27.83 -13.65 -9.88
C ILE A 151 -29.34 -13.72 -10.09
N VAL A 152 -29.77 -14.04 -11.31
CA VAL A 152 -31.18 -14.22 -11.68
C VAL A 152 -31.46 -15.71 -11.75
N GLY A 153 -32.40 -16.18 -10.93
CA GLY A 153 -32.79 -17.59 -10.90
C GLY A 153 -34.29 -17.76 -11.09
N GLY A 154 -34.69 -18.82 -11.79
CA GLY A 154 -36.09 -19.20 -11.84
C GLY A 154 -36.36 -20.49 -12.60
N VAL A 155 -37.62 -20.78 -12.85
CA VAL A 155 -38.06 -21.94 -13.66
C VAL A 155 -38.84 -21.43 -14.85
N GLN A 156 -38.48 -21.90 -16.04
CA GLN A 156 -39.18 -21.57 -17.28
C GLN A 156 -39.41 -22.83 -18.09
N ASP A 157 -40.65 -23.06 -18.52
CA ASP A 157 -41.03 -24.24 -19.33
C ASP A 157 -40.66 -25.58 -18.65
N GLY A 158 -40.68 -25.61 -17.31
CA GLY A 158 -40.27 -26.77 -16.51
C GLY A 158 -38.77 -26.90 -16.27
N GLU A 159 -37.95 -26.06 -16.91
CA GLU A 159 -36.49 -26.11 -16.82
C GLU A 159 -35.93 -25.02 -15.88
N PRO A 160 -34.99 -25.36 -14.99
CA PRO A 160 -34.33 -24.39 -14.14
C PRO A 160 -33.40 -23.47 -14.96
N PHE A 161 -33.39 -22.20 -14.62
CA PHE A 161 -32.53 -21.19 -15.22
C PHE A 161 -31.80 -20.41 -14.13
N LEU A 162 -30.49 -20.26 -14.30
CA LEU A 162 -29.64 -19.47 -13.41
C LEU A 162 -28.66 -18.65 -14.25
N GLY A 163 -28.65 -17.33 -14.03
CA GLY A 163 -27.88 -16.38 -14.82
C GLY A 163 -27.11 -15.39 -13.94
N TYR A 164 -25.89 -15.07 -14.34
CA TYR A 164 -25.00 -14.09 -13.71
C TYR A 164 -24.94 -12.82 -14.56
N ILE A 165 -25.01 -11.64 -13.93
CA ILE A 165 -24.83 -10.35 -14.60
C ILE A 165 -24.02 -9.41 -13.70
N ASP A 166 -22.97 -8.77 -14.19
CA ASP A 166 -22.21 -7.77 -13.43
C ASP A 166 -22.30 -6.34 -13.98
N LYS A 167 -21.71 -5.41 -13.23
CA LYS A 167 -21.68 -3.97 -13.55
C LYS A 167 -20.95 -3.62 -14.85
N ILE A 168 -20.13 -4.51 -15.41
CA ILE A 168 -19.45 -4.29 -16.70
C ILE A 168 -20.22 -4.93 -17.87
N GLY A 169 -21.35 -5.57 -17.58
CA GLY A 169 -22.21 -6.21 -18.57
C GLY A 169 -21.74 -7.61 -18.97
N VAL A 170 -20.88 -8.25 -18.18
CA VAL A 170 -20.60 -9.68 -18.34
C VAL A 170 -21.85 -10.45 -17.93
N ALA A 171 -22.36 -11.27 -18.85
CA ALA A 171 -23.55 -12.06 -18.63
C ALA A 171 -23.36 -13.49 -19.14
N TYR A 172 -23.65 -14.48 -18.30
CA TYR A 172 -23.62 -15.90 -18.65
C TYR A 172 -24.65 -16.69 -17.84
N ASN A 173 -24.94 -17.92 -18.26
CA ASN A 173 -25.74 -18.87 -17.51
C ASN A 173 -24.91 -20.12 -17.22
N ASP A 174 -25.13 -20.73 -16.04
CA ASP A 174 -24.45 -21.93 -15.57
C ASP A 174 -25.35 -22.55 -14.47
N PRO A 175 -25.45 -23.88 -14.34
CA PRO A 175 -26.20 -24.51 -13.24
C PRO A 175 -25.65 -24.18 -11.84
N THR A 176 -24.43 -23.64 -11.76
CA THR A 176 -23.77 -23.22 -10.51
C THR A 176 -23.20 -21.82 -10.67
N ILE A 177 -23.60 -20.87 -9.82
CA ILE A 177 -23.12 -19.49 -9.87
C ILE A 177 -22.72 -19.03 -8.47
N ALA A 178 -21.57 -18.37 -8.38
CA ALA A 178 -21.16 -17.67 -7.18
C ALA A 178 -20.59 -16.30 -7.56
N SER A 179 -20.95 -15.26 -6.80
CA SER A 179 -20.42 -13.91 -6.98
C SER A 179 -19.42 -13.53 -5.89
N GLY A 180 -18.70 -12.43 -6.10
CA GLY A 180 -17.79 -11.87 -5.11
C GLY A 180 -16.68 -12.85 -4.70
N TYR A 181 -16.40 -12.94 -3.40
CA TYR A 181 -15.38 -13.84 -2.88
C TYR A 181 -15.76 -15.33 -3.04
N GLY A 182 -17.06 -15.63 -3.07
CA GLY A 182 -17.59 -16.98 -3.27
C GLY A 182 -17.28 -17.58 -4.64
N ALA A 183 -17.01 -16.76 -5.66
CA ALA A 183 -16.52 -17.24 -6.95
C ALA A 183 -15.20 -18.04 -6.83
N TYR A 184 -14.38 -17.77 -5.82
CA TYR A 184 -13.09 -18.44 -5.63
C TYR A 184 -13.16 -19.66 -4.70
N ILE A 185 -14.10 -19.67 -3.75
CA ILE A 185 -14.15 -20.69 -2.68
C ILE A 185 -15.39 -21.56 -2.76
N ALA A 186 -16.56 -20.97 -3.00
CA ALA A 186 -17.84 -21.70 -3.04
C ALA A 186 -18.11 -22.29 -4.44
N ALA A 187 -17.69 -21.61 -5.52
CA ALA A 187 -17.96 -22.10 -6.88
C ALA A 187 -17.44 -23.53 -7.15
N PRO A 188 -16.20 -23.93 -6.74
CA PRO A 188 -15.75 -25.31 -6.89
C PRO A 188 -16.61 -26.30 -6.11
N LEU A 189 -17.02 -25.95 -4.88
CA LEU A 189 -17.85 -26.81 -4.02
C LEU A 189 -19.26 -27.03 -4.58
N LEU A 190 -19.83 -26.00 -5.21
CA LEU A 190 -21.12 -26.07 -5.89
C LEU A 190 -21.01 -26.91 -7.15
N ARG A 191 -19.97 -26.70 -7.97
CA ARG A 191 -19.72 -27.44 -9.20
C ARG A 191 -19.50 -28.92 -8.93
N ASP A 192 -18.66 -29.27 -7.96
CA ASP A 192 -18.39 -30.66 -7.58
C ASP A 192 -19.69 -31.40 -7.17
N ALA A 193 -20.58 -30.74 -6.43
CA ALA A 193 -21.86 -31.34 -6.05
C ALA A 193 -22.83 -31.48 -7.22
N PHE A 194 -22.90 -30.48 -8.09
CA PHE A 194 -23.77 -30.54 -9.26
C PHE A 194 -23.29 -31.59 -10.26
N GLU A 195 -21.98 -31.71 -10.50
CA GLU A 195 -21.40 -32.75 -11.36
C GLU A 195 -21.61 -34.15 -10.78
N ALA A 196 -21.53 -34.31 -9.46
CA ALA A 196 -21.78 -35.59 -8.79
C ALA A 196 -23.25 -36.01 -8.84
N ASN A 197 -24.19 -35.07 -8.70
CA ASN A 197 -25.63 -35.34 -8.80
C ASN A 197 -26.39 -34.15 -9.45
N PRO A 198 -26.51 -34.12 -10.79
CA PRO A 198 -27.22 -33.04 -11.48
C PRO A 198 -28.72 -32.98 -11.18
N LYS A 199 -29.30 -34.07 -10.66
CA LYS A 199 -30.72 -34.20 -10.28
C LYS A 199 -30.89 -34.28 -8.76
N MET A 200 -30.06 -33.53 -8.03
CA MET A 200 -30.18 -33.47 -6.58
C MET A 200 -31.55 -32.93 -6.15
N SER A 201 -32.03 -33.44 -5.02
CA SER A 201 -33.25 -32.95 -4.39
C SER A 201 -33.05 -31.56 -3.77
N LEU A 202 -34.16 -30.85 -3.49
CA LEU A 202 -34.11 -29.57 -2.78
C LEU A 202 -33.36 -29.69 -1.43
N ALA A 203 -33.58 -30.77 -0.67
CA ALA A 203 -32.92 -30.97 0.62
C ALA A 203 -31.39 -31.10 0.49
N GLU A 204 -30.92 -31.78 -0.55
CA GLU A 204 -29.48 -31.89 -0.85
C GLU A 204 -28.89 -30.54 -1.29
N ALA A 205 -29.62 -29.79 -2.10
CA ALA A 205 -29.23 -28.45 -2.54
C ALA A 205 -29.16 -27.46 -1.35
N GLU A 206 -30.14 -27.48 -0.45
CA GLU A 206 -30.15 -26.68 0.78
C GLU A 206 -28.95 -26.98 1.68
N LYS A 207 -28.65 -28.27 1.86
CA LYS A 207 -27.48 -28.70 2.64
C LYS A 207 -26.19 -28.21 2.01
N LYS A 208 -26.04 -28.33 0.68
CA LYS A 208 -24.82 -27.88 0.00
C LYS A 208 -24.68 -26.35 0.05
N ILE A 209 -25.78 -25.61 -0.06
CA ILE A 209 -25.79 -24.15 0.12
C ILE A 209 -25.36 -23.78 1.55
N ASP A 210 -25.90 -24.43 2.58
CA ASP A 210 -25.49 -24.19 3.98
C ASP A 210 -23.99 -24.49 4.21
N GLU A 211 -23.47 -25.59 3.67
CA GLU A 211 -22.04 -25.91 3.70
C GLU A 211 -21.19 -24.79 3.07
N CYS A 212 -21.60 -24.29 1.89
CA CYS A 212 -20.89 -23.20 1.21
C CYS A 212 -20.99 -21.88 1.99
N MET A 213 -22.16 -21.54 2.54
CA MET A 213 -22.36 -20.34 3.36
C MET A 213 -21.54 -20.39 4.65
N LYS A 214 -21.41 -21.56 5.30
CA LYS A 214 -20.51 -21.79 6.44
C LYS A 214 -19.05 -21.56 6.06
N VAL A 215 -18.60 -22.11 4.93
CA VAL A 215 -17.23 -21.90 4.45
C VAL A 215 -16.98 -20.41 4.18
N LEU A 216 -17.93 -19.70 3.57
CA LEU A 216 -17.85 -18.26 3.37
C LEU A 216 -17.79 -17.51 4.69
N TYR A 217 -18.61 -17.86 5.68
CA TYR A 217 -18.57 -17.23 6.99
C TYR A 217 -17.21 -17.41 7.69
N TYR A 218 -16.58 -18.59 7.58
CA TYR A 218 -15.25 -18.83 8.17
C TYR A 218 -14.09 -18.15 7.41
N ARG A 219 -14.28 -17.76 6.15
CA ARG A 219 -13.19 -17.30 5.27
C ARG A 219 -13.35 -15.87 4.77
N ASP A 220 -14.56 -15.32 4.77
CA ASP A 220 -14.88 -13.96 4.38
C ASP A 220 -15.22 -13.14 5.64
N ALA A 221 -14.29 -12.28 6.05
CA ALA A 221 -14.44 -11.42 7.23
C ALA A 221 -15.60 -10.42 7.14
N ARG A 222 -16.24 -10.28 5.97
CA ARG A 222 -17.42 -9.44 5.75
C ARG A 222 -18.72 -10.24 5.61
N SER A 223 -18.66 -11.57 5.75
CA SER A 223 -19.83 -12.46 5.75
C SER A 223 -20.40 -12.63 7.15
N LEU A 224 -21.66 -13.04 7.24
CA LEU A 224 -22.39 -13.29 8.48
C LEU A 224 -22.96 -14.70 8.44
N ASN A 225 -22.99 -15.40 9.58
CA ASN A 225 -23.60 -16.72 9.73
C ASN A 225 -25.14 -16.72 9.64
N LYS A 226 -25.72 -15.59 9.23
CA LYS A 226 -27.15 -15.37 9.06
C LYS A 226 -27.39 -14.97 7.60
N TYR A 227 -28.19 -15.76 6.90
CA TYR A 227 -28.41 -15.62 5.47
C TYR A 227 -29.86 -15.90 5.07
N GLU A 228 -30.21 -15.49 3.85
CA GLU A 228 -31.51 -15.71 3.24
C GLU A 228 -31.35 -16.61 2.03
N VAL A 229 -32.42 -17.33 1.71
CA VAL A 229 -32.49 -18.20 0.55
C VAL A 229 -33.78 -17.95 -0.21
N ALA A 230 -33.71 -17.72 -1.52
CA ALA A 230 -34.85 -17.87 -2.42
C ALA A 230 -34.84 -19.25 -3.07
N ILE A 231 -35.99 -19.92 -3.06
CA ILE A 231 -36.22 -21.18 -3.75
C ILE A 231 -37.30 -20.91 -4.79
N VAL A 232 -37.03 -21.25 -6.04
CA VAL A 232 -37.97 -21.13 -7.13
C VAL A 232 -38.21 -22.50 -7.72
N THR A 233 -39.46 -22.95 -7.68
CA THR A 233 -39.92 -24.20 -8.31
C THR A 233 -41.07 -23.90 -9.26
N LYS A 234 -41.54 -24.92 -9.98
CA LYS A 234 -42.77 -24.83 -10.77
C LYS A 234 -44.02 -24.42 -9.97
N ASP A 235 -44.01 -24.67 -8.66
CA ASP A 235 -45.16 -24.41 -7.78
C ASP A 235 -45.13 -22.98 -7.19
N GLY A 236 -44.02 -22.26 -7.38
CA GLY A 236 -43.87 -20.86 -6.98
C GLY A 236 -42.48 -20.48 -6.45
N THR A 237 -42.33 -19.20 -6.13
CA THR A 237 -41.14 -18.64 -5.47
C THR A 237 -41.39 -18.42 -3.98
N MET A 238 -40.49 -18.93 -3.14
CA MET A 238 -40.47 -18.70 -1.68
C MET A 238 -39.13 -18.13 -1.20
N ILE A 239 -39.16 -17.26 -0.19
CA ILE A 239 -37.95 -16.78 0.51
C ILE A 239 -37.95 -17.35 1.93
N LYS A 240 -36.89 -18.07 2.28
CA LYS A 240 -36.59 -18.50 3.65
C LYS A 240 -35.62 -17.49 4.26
N SER A 241 -36.08 -16.74 5.27
CA SER A 241 -35.26 -15.78 6.00
C SER A 241 -35.79 -15.58 7.43
N PRO A 242 -34.92 -15.45 8.46
CA PRO A 242 -33.48 -15.67 8.39
C PRO A 242 -33.10 -17.12 8.69
N ILE A 243 -32.10 -17.66 7.98
CA ILE A 243 -31.45 -18.93 8.31
C ILE A 243 -30.16 -18.62 9.06
N VAL A 244 -29.91 -19.31 10.17
CA VAL A 244 -28.68 -19.19 10.95
C VAL A 244 -27.93 -20.50 10.86
N SER A 245 -26.72 -20.47 10.29
CA SER A 245 -25.84 -21.64 10.27
C SER A 245 -25.21 -21.86 11.64
N GLU A 246 -25.24 -23.10 12.12
CA GLU A 246 -24.48 -23.51 13.30
C GLU A 246 -22.97 -23.44 13.03
N THR A 247 -22.21 -22.83 13.94
CA THR A 247 -20.77 -22.62 13.79
C THR A 247 -20.02 -23.24 14.95
N ASN A 248 -18.99 -24.03 14.66
CA ASN A 248 -18.10 -24.61 15.66
C ASN A 248 -16.75 -23.89 15.61
N TRP A 249 -16.49 -23.07 16.63
CA TRP A 249 -15.22 -22.36 16.80
C TRP A 249 -14.28 -23.05 17.78
N GLU A 250 -14.62 -24.23 18.31
CA GLU A 250 -13.76 -24.96 19.23
C GLU A 250 -12.41 -25.28 18.57
N VAL A 251 -12.38 -25.56 17.27
CA VAL A 251 -11.14 -25.83 16.51
C VAL A 251 -10.26 -24.59 16.24
N ALA A 252 -10.69 -23.39 16.63
CA ALA A 252 -9.95 -22.13 16.50
C ALA A 252 -8.51 -22.22 17.05
N HIS A 253 -8.33 -22.88 18.19
CA HIS A 253 -7.02 -23.01 18.86
C HIS A 253 -6.03 -23.91 18.09
N MET A 254 -6.52 -24.79 17.21
CA MET A 254 -5.67 -25.66 16.39
C MET A 254 -5.16 -24.96 15.13
N ILE A 255 -5.75 -23.81 14.76
CA ILE A 255 -5.32 -23.01 13.62
C ILE A 255 -4.27 -22.01 14.13
N LYS A 256 -2.98 -22.26 13.86
CA LYS A 256 -1.92 -21.27 14.12
C LYS A 256 -2.31 -19.95 13.43
N HIS A 257 -2.36 -18.87 14.20
CA HIS A 257 -2.76 -17.49 13.86
C HIS A 257 -4.24 -17.09 14.05
N PHE A 258 -5.09 -17.93 14.65
CA PHE A 258 -6.52 -17.61 14.81
C PHE A 258 -6.85 -16.54 15.87
N ALA A 259 -5.96 -16.31 16.83
CA ALA A 259 -6.20 -15.38 17.94
C ALA A 259 -6.29 -13.89 17.52
N LEU A 260 -5.93 -13.55 16.28
CA LEU A 260 -5.93 -12.16 15.79
C LEU A 260 -7.27 -11.70 15.17
N CYS A 261 -8.23 -12.60 14.91
CA CYS A 261 -9.52 -12.24 14.32
C CYS A 261 -10.61 -11.86 15.34
N PHE A 262 -10.38 -12.01 16.65
CA PHE A 262 -11.39 -11.74 17.69
C PHE A 262 -11.00 -10.63 18.69
N GLY A 263 -10.19 -9.67 18.27
CA GLY A 263 -9.80 -8.50 19.07
C GLY A 263 -10.91 -7.46 19.32
N GLN A 264 -12.19 -7.76 19.02
CA GLN A 264 -13.30 -6.81 19.21
C GLN A 264 -14.58 -7.38 19.85
N ALA A 265 -14.55 -8.58 20.43
CA ALA A 265 -15.69 -9.11 21.20
C ALA A 265 -15.33 -9.66 22.59
N LEU A 266 -14.12 -9.43 23.09
CA LEU A 266 -13.70 -9.86 24.43
C LEU A 266 -13.14 -8.69 25.26
N SER A 267 -13.94 -7.64 25.43
CA SER A 267 -13.63 -6.52 26.34
C SER A 267 -14.75 -6.20 27.33
N LEU A 268 -15.67 -7.13 27.55
CA LEU A 268 -16.80 -6.97 28.48
C LEU A 268 -17.12 -8.30 29.20
N GLU A 269 -16.15 -8.92 29.88
CA GLU A 269 -16.46 -9.90 30.94
C GLU A 269 -15.31 -10.25 31.90
N LEU A 270 -14.34 -9.36 32.09
CA LEU A 270 -13.33 -9.50 33.15
C LEU A 270 -13.20 -8.20 33.95
N SER A 271 -14.32 -7.77 34.52
CA SER A 271 -14.37 -6.86 35.67
C SER A 271 -14.95 -7.62 36.86
N GLY A 272 -14.14 -8.48 37.46
CA GLY A 272 -14.50 -9.22 38.66
C GLY A 272 -13.33 -10.08 39.10
N MET A 273 -12.94 -9.95 40.36
CA MET A 273 -11.86 -10.71 41.05
C MET A 273 -10.46 -10.08 40.97
N ALA A 274 -10.35 -8.87 41.54
CA ALA A 274 -9.15 -8.53 42.29
C ALA A 274 -9.21 -9.23 43.65
N THR A 275 -8.21 -10.08 43.95
CA THR A 275 -7.60 -10.42 45.25
C THR A 275 -7.15 -11.88 45.23
N VAL A 276 -5.83 -12.14 45.22
CA VAL A 276 -5.05 -12.73 46.33
C VAL A 276 -3.57 -12.68 45.92
N ALA A 277 -2.74 -12.18 46.83
CA ALA A 277 -1.32 -11.93 46.66
C ALA A 277 -0.45 -13.20 46.65
N ALA A 278 0.75 -13.04 46.05
CA ALA A 278 2.05 -13.73 46.23
C ALA A 278 2.10 -14.93 47.21
N PRO A 279 2.76 -16.06 46.83
CA PRO A 279 4.24 -16.09 46.81
C PRO A 279 4.88 -17.11 45.85
N ILE A 280 5.69 -16.69 44.87
CA ILE A 280 6.89 -17.43 44.43
C ILE A 280 7.94 -16.38 44.05
N LEU A 281 8.68 -15.93 45.06
CA LEU A 281 9.80 -15.00 44.95
C LEU A 281 11.03 -15.75 45.47
N LEU A 282 11.35 -16.91 44.85
CA LEU A 282 12.53 -17.71 45.21
C LEU A 282 13.08 -18.56 44.05
N SER A 283 12.72 -18.27 42.80
CA SER A 283 13.27 -18.91 41.58
C SER A 283 14.06 -17.94 40.69
N PHE A 284 14.27 -16.69 41.14
CA PHE A 284 14.93 -15.63 40.37
C PHE A 284 16.47 -15.62 40.44
N LEU A 285 17.12 -16.63 41.03
CA LEU A 285 18.59 -16.65 41.21
C LEU A 285 19.34 -17.77 40.46
N LEU A 286 18.68 -18.49 39.55
CA LEU A 286 19.33 -19.50 38.68
C LEU A 286 19.10 -19.29 37.17
N ILE A 287 18.58 -18.12 36.78
CA ILE A 287 18.47 -17.67 35.37
C ILE A 287 19.51 -16.56 35.10
N GLY A 288 20.64 -16.60 35.80
CA GLY A 288 21.76 -15.66 35.64
C GLY A 288 22.82 -16.08 34.61
N ALA A 289 22.62 -17.21 33.91
CA ALA A 289 23.58 -17.75 32.94
C ALA A 289 22.95 -18.16 31.59
N VAL A 290 21.74 -17.66 31.29
CA VAL A 290 21.11 -17.75 29.96
C VAL A 290 20.60 -16.37 29.54
N TYR A 291 21.49 -15.38 29.60
CA TYR A 291 21.38 -14.17 28.79
C TYR A 291 22.45 -14.23 27.71
N ALA A 292 22.34 -15.24 26.85
CA ALA A 292 22.78 -15.11 25.47
C ALA A 292 21.60 -14.48 24.71
N ASN A 293 21.85 -13.30 24.13
CA ASN A 293 20.91 -12.52 23.31
C ASN A 293 19.92 -13.37 22.51
N PRO A 294 18.59 -13.16 22.65
CA PRO A 294 17.64 -13.64 21.66
C PRO A 294 17.63 -12.65 20.47
N GLU A 295 18.76 -12.50 19.78
CA GLU A 295 18.76 -11.91 18.44
C GLU A 295 18.66 -13.03 17.40
N ASN A 296 17.65 -12.92 16.54
CA ASN A 296 17.45 -13.66 15.29
C ASN A 296 17.05 -15.15 15.36
N SER A 297 15.74 -15.39 15.34
CA SER A 297 15.17 -16.64 14.79
C SER A 297 14.15 -16.41 13.67
N GLN A 298 14.20 -15.26 12.97
CA GLN A 298 13.55 -15.15 11.66
C GLN A 298 14.53 -15.65 10.59
N ALA A 299 14.18 -16.78 9.95
CA ALA A 299 14.98 -17.33 8.88
C ALA A 299 15.15 -16.30 7.74
N ARG A 300 16.39 -16.12 7.29
CA ARG A 300 16.72 -15.17 6.22
C ARG A 300 16.05 -15.59 4.92
N LYS A 301 15.60 -14.62 4.12
CA LYS A 301 15.18 -14.87 2.74
C LYS A 301 16.42 -15.21 1.92
N SER A 302 16.44 -16.40 1.31
CA SER A 302 17.47 -16.79 0.35
C SER A 302 17.07 -16.37 -1.05
N PHE A 303 18.05 -15.87 -1.81
CA PHE A 303 17.94 -15.52 -3.22
C PHE A 303 18.69 -16.50 -4.12
N LYS A 304 18.98 -17.71 -3.64
CA LYS A 304 19.73 -18.71 -4.39
C LYS A 304 19.06 -18.99 -5.75
N GLY A 305 19.82 -18.77 -6.82
CA GLY A 305 19.39 -18.99 -8.20
C GLY A 305 18.46 -17.90 -8.76
N TYR A 306 18.23 -16.81 -8.02
CA TYR A 306 17.56 -15.63 -8.58
C TYR A 306 18.52 -14.89 -9.52
N GLN A 307 17.98 -14.42 -10.65
CA GLN A 307 18.76 -13.68 -11.64
C GLN A 307 18.27 -12.25 -11.77
N VAL A 308 19.20 -11.32 -12.00
CA VAL A 308 18.87 -9.95 -12.40
C VAL A 308 18.96 -9.85 -13.91
N LEU A 309 17.86 -9.45 -14.53
CA LEU A 309 17.75 -9.21 -15.97
C LEU A 309 17.61 -7.72 -16.20
N SER A 310 18.43 -7.13 -17.06
CA SER A 310 18.23 -5.76 -17.54
C SER A 310 17.47 -5.81 -18.85
N VAL A 311 16.27 -5.24 -18.88
CA VAL A 311 15.32 -5.35 -19.98
C VAL A 311 15.11 -3.99 -20.62
N ARG A 312 15.05 -3.93 -21.97
CA ARG A 312 14.77 -2.68 -22.69
C ARG A 312 13.43 -2.80 -23.41
N ALA A 313 12.48 -1.97 -23.00
CA ALA A 313 11.23 -1.77 -23.71
C ALA A 313 11.39 -0.73 -24.83
N GLU A 314 10.73 -0.95 -25.96
CA GLU A 314 10.80 -0.13 -27.17
C GLU A 314 9.45 0.48 -27.55
N ASN A 315 8.35 0.06 -26.90
CA ASN A 315 7.00 0.56 -27.16
C ASN A 315 6.06 0.37 -25.95
N GLU A 316 4.92 1.06 -25.96
CA GLU A 316 3.96 1.07 -24.84
C GLU A 316 3.37 -0.31 -24.53
N MET A 317 3.15 -1.16 -25.54
CA MET A 317 2.66 -2.53 -25.33
C MET A 317 3.64 -3.36 -24.49
N GLN A 318 4.94 -3.19 -24.72
CA GLN A 318 5.98 -3.84 -23.93
C GLN A 318 6.02 -3.31 -22.49
N ILE A 319 5.79 -2.01 -22.29
CA ILE A 319 5.66 -1.40 -20.96
C ILE A 319 4.44 -1.95 -20.21
N GLU A 320 3.29 -2.06 -20.87
CA GLU A 320 2.07 -2.61 -20.28
C GLU A 320 2.29 -4.07 -19.85
N TYR A 321 2.99 -4.86 -20.66
CA TYR A 321 3.39 -6.21 -20.27
C TYR A 321 4.29 -6.24 -19.03
N LEU A 322 5.31 -5.37 -18.96
CA LEU A 322 6.19 -5.29 -17.78
C LEU A 322 5.41 -4.86 -16.53
N ASN A 323 4.47 -3.92 -16.66
CA ASN A 323 3.58 -3.50 -15.57
C ASN A 323 2.66 -4.62 -15.10
N LEU A 324 2.20 -5.50 -16.00
CA LEU A 324 1.46 -6.71 -15.62
C LEU A 324 2.34 -7.70 -14.84
N LEU A 325 3.59 -7.91 -15.28
CA LEU A 325 4.54 -8.75 -14.55
C LEU A 325 4.85 -8.22 -13.15
N GLN A 326 4.93 -6.90 -12.98
CA GLN A 326 5.20 -6.24 -11.69
C GLN A 326 4.13 -6.53 -10.63
N GLN A 327 2.94 -6.98 -11.03
CA GLN A 327 1.88 -7.36 -10.07
C GLN A 327 2.07 -8.78 -9.51
N GLY A 328 2.99 -9.57 -10.06
CA GLY A 328 3.25 -10.94 -9.64
C GLY A 328 4.21 -11.04 -8.43
N PRO A 329 4.01 -12.00 -7.51
CA PRO A 329 4.79 -12.09 -6.26
C PRO A 329 6.22 -12.65 -6.44
N GLU A 330 6.58 -13.16 -7.62
CA GLU A 330 7.85 -13.86 -7.88
C GLU A 330 8.86 -13.01 -8.66
N ILE A 331 8.54 -11.74 -8.95
CA ILE A 331 9.40 -10.81 -9.69
C ILE A 331 9.46 -9.50 -8.91
N ASP A 332 10.68 -9.05 -8.61
CA ASP A 332 10.94 -7.76 -7.96
C ASP A 332 11.52 -6.80 -8.99
N PHE A 333 10.89 -5.64 -9.15
CA PHE A 333 11.30 -4.61 -10.09
C PHE A 333 12.19 -3.60 -9.36
N PHE A 334 13.43 -3.43 -9.85
CA PHE A 334 14.37 -2.49 -9.25
C PHE A 334 14.04 -1.06 -9.66
N GLN A 335 13.58 -0.86 -10.90
CA GLN A 335 13.01 0.39 -11.41
C GLN A 335 11.61 0.16 -11.97
N ILE A 336 10.81 1.23 -12.01
CA ILE A 336 9.51 1.20 -12.71
C ILE A 336 9.77 1.10 -14.22
N PRO A 337 9.00 0.28 -14.97
CA PRO A 337 9.12 0.19 -16.41
C PRO A 337 9.01 1.54 -17.12
N SER A 338 9.94 1.83 -18.02
CA SER A 338 10.00 3.08 -18.79
C SER A 338 10.54 2.85 -20.19
N LEU A 339 10.18 3.72 -21.14
CA LEU A 339 10.75 3.73 -22.49
C LEU A 339 12.11 4.43 -22.55
N VAL A 340 12.45 5.19 -21.53
CA VAL A 340 13.66 6.02 -21.49
C VAL A 340 14.87 5.21 -21.04
N GLN A 341 14.69 4.41 -19.99
CA GLN A 341 15.76 3.63 -19.36
C GLN A 341 15.50 2.14 -19.45
N ARG A 342 16.56 1.34 -19.29
CA ARG A 342 16.41 -0.09 -19.06
C ARG A 342 15.76 -0.35 -17.70
N THR A 343 15.01 -1.42 -17.61
CA THR A 343 14.34 -1.89 -16.40
C THR A 343 15.05 -3.13 -15.90
N ASP A 344 15.67 -3.05 -14.73
CA ASP A 344 16.30 -4.19 -14.09
C ASP A 344 15.24 -4.91 -13.24
N ILE A 345 15.12 -6.22 -13.47
CA ILE A 345 14.15 -7.09 -12.79
C ILE A 345 14.86 -8.28 -12.17
N LEU A 346 14.52 -8.57 -10.92
CA LEU A 346 14.96 -9.75 -10.21
C LEU A 346 13.91 -10.86 -10.39
N VAL A 347 14.31 -11.98 -10.96
CA VAL A 347 13.43 -13.08 -11.32
C VAL A 347 13.78 -14.34 -10.55
N SER A 348 12.78 -14.96 -9.92
CA SER A 348 12.94 -16.24 -9.23
C SER A 348 13.34 -17.38 -10.18
N PRO A 349 14.06 -18.41 -9.70
CA PRO A 349 14.44 -19.56 -10.52
C PRO A 349 13.23 -20.33 -11.08
N THR A 350 12.11 -20.34 -10.36
CA THR A 350 10.85 -20.97 -10.78
C THR A 350 10.25 -20.31 -12.02
N LYS A 351 10.35 -18.98 -12.13
CA LYS A 351 9.77 -18.19 -13.24
C LYS A 351 10.76 -17.85 -14.35
N LEU A 352 12.06 -18.00 -14.10
CA LEU A 352 13.13 -17.56 -15.00
C LEU A 352 12.97 -18.06 -16.45
N LYS A 353 12.66 -19.35 -16.64
CA LYS A 353 12.51 -19.94 -17.97
C LYS A 353 11.29 -19.38 -18.71
N GLU A 354 10.19 -19.20 -18.00
CA GLU A 354 8.95 -18.63 -18.52
C GLU A 354 9.16 -17.17 -18.95
N ILE A 355 9.72 -16.34 -18.06
CA ILE A 355 9.95 -14.92 -18.32
C ILE A 355 10.92 -14.71 -19.47
N LYS A 356 12.06 -15.41 -19.51
CA LYS A 356 13.00 -15.33 -20.64
C LYS A 356 12.35 -15.71 -21.97
N LYS A 357 11.48 -16.72 -21.98
CA LYS A 357 10.74 -17.12 -23.19
C LYS A 357 9.75 -16.04 -23.62
N SER A 358 9.00 -15.46 -22.68
CA SER A 358 8.04 -14.38 -22.97
C SER A 358 8.72 -13.11 -23.49
N LEU A 359 9.84 -12.69 -22.88
CA LEU A 359 10.64 -11.55 -23.35
C LEU A 359 11.11 -11.75 -24.80
N ARG A 360 11.62 -12.94 -25.14
CA ARG A 360 12.01 -13.29 -26.52
C ARG A 360 10.82 -13.25 -27.49
N LYS A 361 9.66 -13.77 -27.08
CA LYS A 361 8.45 -13.80 -27.92
C LYS A 361 7.97 -12.40 -28.28
N MET A 362 8.06 -11.46 -27.34
CA MET A 362 7.68 -10.05 -27.58
C MET A 362 8.79 -9.21 -28.18
N ARG A 363 9.92 -9.83 -28.56
CA ARG A 363 11.11 -9.15 -29.10
C ARG A 363 11.62 -8.04 -28.17
N MET A 364 11.60 -8.30 -26.87
CA MET A 364 12.12 -7.38 -25.86
C MET A 364 13.57 -7.77 -25.54
N PRO A 365 14.58 -6.99 -25.97
CA PRO A 365 15.97 -7.30 -25.69
C PRO A 365 16.25 -7.25 -24.19
N TYR A 366 16.98 -8.25 -23.69
CA TYR A 366 17.38 -8.31 -22.29
C TYR A 366 18.80 -8.89 -22.14
N GLU A 367 19.47 -8.49 -21.06
CA GLU A 367 20.79 -8.97 -20.65
C GLU A 367 20.70 -9.58 -19.26
N VAL A 368 21.46 -10.65 -18.99
CA VAL A 368 21.56 -11.22 -17.65
C VAL A 368 22.71 -10.52 -16.94
N ILE A 369 22.38 -9.64 -16.00
CA ILE A 369 23.37 -8.85 -15.25
C ILE A 369 24.00 -9.70 -14.15
N ASN A 370 23.18 -10.49 -13.45
CA ASN A 370 23.64 -11.39 -12.41
C ASN A 370 22.98 -12.77 -12.55
N GLN A 371 23.80 -13.82 -12.51
CA GLN A 371 23.37 -15.21 -12.65
C GLN A 371 22.86 -15.83 -11.34
N ASP A 372 23.30 -15.32 -10.18
CA ASP A 372 22.87 -15.74 -8.84
C ASP A 372 23.19 -14.64 -7.82
N ILE A 373 22.20 -13.79 -7.54
CA ILE A 373 22.41 -12.61 -6.69
C ILE A 373 22.73 -12.97 -5.23
N GLU A 374 22.38 -14.17 -4.79
CA GLU A 374 22.75 -14.66 -3.44
C GLU A 374 24.26 -14.61 -3.24
N THR A 375 25.04 -14.91 -4.29
CA THR A 375 26.51 -14.88 -4.22
C THR A 375 27.06 -13.47 -4.01
N THR A 376 26.39 -12.44 -4.52
CA THR A 376 26.77 -11.04 -4.27
C THR A 376 26.37 -10.65 -2.85
N ILE A 377 25.15 -10.99 -2.41
CA ILE A 377 24.67 -10.71 -1.04
C ILE A 377 25.58 -11.34 0.01
N GLU A 378 26.01 -12.59 -0.19
CA GLU A 378 26.91 -13.27 0.73
C GLU A 378 28.31 -12.64 0.76
N ARG A 379 28.83 -12.19 -0.39
CA ARG A 379 30.10 -11.44 -0.45
C ARG A 379 30.02 -10.12 0.31
N GLU A 380 28.95 -9.35 0.12
CA GLU A 380 28.70 -8.10 0.87
C GLU A 380 28.67 -8.37 2.39
N ARG A 381 27.93 -9.40 2.82
CA ARG A 381 27.84 -9.80 4.24
C ARG A 381 29.19 -10.21 4.83
N GLN A 382 29.99 -10.96 4.07
CA GLN A 382 31.33 -11.36 4.51
C GLN A 382 32.25 -10.15 4.67
N GLN A 383 32.18 -9.18 3.75
CA GLN A 383 32.94 -7.94 3.84
C GLN A 383 32.55 -7.14 5.10
N ILE A 384 31.26 -6.99 5.38
CA ILE A 384 30.77 -6.26 6.56
C ILE A 384 31.26 -6.89 7.87
N ARG A 385 31.23 -8.23 7.97
CA ARG A 385 31.71 -8.96 9.16
C ARG A 385 33.20 -8.79 9.42
N GLY A 386 34.00 -8.55 8.37
CA GLY A 386 35.46 -8.41 8.47
C GLY A 386 35.94 -6.97 8.77
N LYS A 387 35.02 -6.01 8.91
CA LYS A 387 35.33 -4.58 9.04
C LYS A 387 34.97 -4.05 10.42
N ALA A 388 35.61 -2.95 10.81
CA ALA A 388 35.30 -2.28 12.06
C ALA A 388 33.85 -1.79 12.08
N ALA A 389 33.20 -1.93 13.24
CA ALA A 389 31.79 -1.61 13.42
C ALA A 389 31.45 -0.13 13.14
N ASN A 390 32.42 0.78 13.22
CA ASN A 390 32.26 2.23 13.05
C ASN A 390 32.90 2.80 11.77
N ASP A 391 33.42 1.96 10.87
CA ASP A 391 34.05 2.40 9.62
C ASP A 391 32.99 2.80 8.58
N ILE A 392 32.63 4.07 8.54
CA ILE A 392 31.66 4.62 7.57
C ILE A 392 32.22 4.83 6.16
N TRP A 393 33.53 4.76 5.99
CA TRP A 393 34.22 5.15 4.74
C TRP A 393 34.44 3.95 3.82
N THR A 394 34.63 2.76 4.40
CA THR A 394 34.88 1.53 3.63
C THR A 394 33.91 0.39 3.94
N ASN A 395 32.84 0.66 4.69
CA ASN A 395 31.86 -0.34 5.08
C ASN A 395 30.43 0.22 5.20
N TYR A 396 29.44 -0.64 5.01
CA TYR A 396 28.03 -0.33 5.34
C TYR A 396 27.76 -0.63 6.81
N LEU A 397 27.21 0.33 7.54
CA LEU A 397 26.88 0.15 8.94
C LEU A 397 25.54 -0.56 9.11
N MET A 398 25.53 -1.64 9.90
CA MET A 398 24.27 -2.25 10.34
C MET A 398 23.52 -1.31 11.29
N TRP A 399 22.20 -1.49 11.42
CA TRP A 399 21.32 -0.60 12.19
C TRP A 399 21.86 -0.20 13.58
N GLU A 400 22.33 -1.17 14.37
CA GLU A 400 22.86 -0.92 15.73
C GLU A 400 24.08 0.00 15.70
N ASN A 401 25.01 -0.28 14.78
CA ASN A 401 26.24 0.50 14.63
C ASN A 401 25.98 1.88 14.03
N PHE A 402 24.96 1.99 13.19
CA PHE A 402 24.55 3.26 12.58
C PHE A 402 24.07 4.22 13.68
N GLU A 403 23.20 3.77 14.57
CA GLU A 403 22.71 4.58 15.69
C GLU A 403 23.82 4.94 16.68
N LEU A 404 24.66 3.98 17.04
CA LEU A 404 25.82 4.22 17.91
C LEU A 404 26.76 5.27 17.32
N TRP A 405 27.06 5.19 16.01
CA TRP A 405 27.91 6.18 15.34
C TRP A 405 27.33 7.59 15.44
N LEU A 406 26.01 7.77 15.25
CA LEU A 406 25.36 9.07 15.39
C LEU A 406 25.49 9.65 16.80
N GLN A 407 25.28 8.80 17.82
CA GLN A 407 25.37 9.20 19.23
C GLN A 407 26.80 9.60 19.61
N GLU A 408 27.79 8.76 19.27
CA GLU A 408 29.22 9.02 19.51
C GLU A 408 29.68 10.29 18.80
N ARG A 409 29.25 10.46 17.54
CA ARG A 409 29.59 11.63 16.74
C ARG A 409 29.01 12.91 17.33
N SER A 410 27.74 12.87 17.75
CA SER A 410 27.08 14.00 18.41
C SER A 410 27.73 14.37 19.75
N GLN A 411 28.27 13.41 20.49
CA GLN A 411 28.98 13.69 21.73
C GLN A 411 30.34 14.34 21.47
N SER A 412 31.09 13.82 20.49
CA SER A 412 32.44 14.28 20.14
C SER A 412 32.44 15.70 19.54
N TYR A 413 31.38 16.08 18.85
CA TYR A 413 31.22 17.41 18.23
C TYR A 413 29.96 18.11 18.75
N SER A 414 29.71 18.05 20.07
CA SER A 414 28.49 18.56 20.71
C SER A 414 28.26 20.07 20.55
N ASN A 415 29.29 20.85 20.23
CA ASN A 415 29.18 22.25 19.87
C ASN A 415 28.65 22.47 18.44
N MET A 416 28.87 21.51 17.55
CA MET A 416 28.50 21.60 16.12
C MET A 416 27.31 20.72 15.75
N ILE A 417 27.04 19.67 16.53
CA ILE A 417 26.01 18.66 16.26
C ILE A 417 24.94 18.69 17.33
N GLN A 418 23.68 18.77 16.90
CA GLN A 418 22.52 18.49 17.72
C GLN A 418 21.77 17.29 17.14
N LEU A 419 21.80 16.17 17.86
CA LEU A 419 21.05 14.97 17.57
C LEU A 419 19.66 15.03 18.22
N LYS A 420 18.61 14.84 17.43
CA LYS A 420 17.21 14.89 17.90
C LYS A 420 16.41 13.75 17.29
N SER A 421 15.64 13.03 18.09
CA SER A 421 14.60 12.16 17.56
C SER A 421 13.41 13.00 17.12
N ILE A 422 13.02 12.90 15.84
CA ILE A 422 11.89 13.65 15.25
C ILE A 422 10.58 12.85 15.26
N GLY A 423 10.64 11.59 15.67
CA GLY A 423 9.48 10.70 15.71
C GLY A 423 9.90 9.25 15.89
N LYS A 424 8.90 8.37 15.93
CA LYS A 424 9.09 6.92 16.03
C LYS A 424 8.56 6.23 14.77
N SER A 425 9.25 5.18 14.33
CA SER A 425 8.80 4.31 13.25
C SER A 425 7.64 3.40 13.67
N ARG A 426 7.10 2.61 12.72
CA ARG A 426 6.04 1.62 12.97
C ARG A 426 6.40 0.60 14.07
N GLU A 427 7.65 0.20 14.19
CA GLU A 427 8.15 -0.72 15.21
C GLU A 427 8.81 0.01 16.40
N GLY A 428 8.61 1.33 16.54
CA GLY A 428 9.01 2.10 17.72
C GLY A 428 10.47 2.55 17.78
N LYS A 429 11.22 2.47 16.66
CA LYS A 429 12.62 2.95 16.58
C LYS A 429 12.64 4.46 16.37
N ASP A 430 13.65 5.12 16.90
CA ASP A 430 13.85 6.55 16.67
C ASP A 430 14.17 6.87 15.21
N ILE A 431 13.57 7.94 14.72
CA ILE A 431 13.96 8.57 13.45
C ILE A 431 14.83 9.76 13.83
N TRP A 432 16.12 9.64 13.57
CA TRP A 432 17.11 10.62 14.00
C TRP A 432 17.28 11.73 12.96
N GLN A 433 17.24 12.97 13.45
CA GLN A 433 17.70 14.15 12.75
C GLN A 433 19.03 14.63 13.34
N VAL A 434 19.98 14.97 12.48
CA VAL A 434 21.28 15.53 12.84
C VAL A 434 21.35 16.96 12.31
N LYS A 435 21.26 17.95 13.20
CA LYS A 435 21.59 19.33 12.85
C LYS A 435 23.12 19.47 12.94
N VAL A 436 23.75 19.94 11.87
CA VAL A 436 25.16 20.32 11.80
C VAL A 436 25.26 21.81 11.52
N ALA A 437 25.89 22.55 12.42
CA ALA A 437 26.08 23.99 12.34
C ALA A 437 27.50 24.37 12.78
N ALA A 438 27.96 25.56 12.39
CA ALA A 438 29.20 26.16 12.91
C ALA A 438 29.23 26.15 14.45
N ASN A 439 28.11 26.51 15.07
CA ASN A 439 27.82 26.30 16.49
C ASN A 439 26.30 26.17 16.66
N VAL A 440 25.83 25.11 17.33
CA VAL A 440 24.39 24.83 17.47
C VAL A 440 23.66 25.82 18.38
N ASN A 441 24.40 26.56 19.21
CA ASN A 441 23.86 27.57 20.13
C ASN A 441 23.74 28.96 19.49
N ASP A 442 24.25 29.15 18.26
CA ASP A 442 24.13 30.41 17.55
C ASP A 442 22.69 30.64 17.06
N ALA A 443 22.40 31.88 16.64
CA ALA A 443 21.14 32.21 16.01
C ALA A 443 20.89 31.31 14.79
N LYS A 444 19.65 30.83 14.66
CA LYS A 444 19.26 29.90 13.60
C LYS A 444 19.49 30.51 12.22
N LYS A 445 20.22 29.79 11.37
CA LYS A 445 20.40 30.14 9.96
C LYS A 445 19.35 29.46 9.09
N PRO A 446 19.18 29.93 7.84
CA PRO A 446 18.40 29.23 6.83
C PRO A 446 18.88 27.78 6.69
N ALA A 447 17.94 26.87 6.47
CA ALA A 447 18.15 25.43 6.59
C ALA A 447 18.32 24.74 5.22
N MET A 448 19.27 23.80 5.17
CA MET A 448 19.49 22.87 4.07
C MET A 448 19.15 21.45 4.55
N TYR A 449 18.10 20.83 4.00
CA TYR A 449 17.69 19.48 4.37
C TYR A 449 18.23 18.42 3.42
N VAL A 450 18.69 17.31 4.00
CA VAL A 450 19.12 16.11 3.28
C VAL A 450 18.47 14.89 3.94
N GLU A 451 17.67 14.15 3.18
CA GLU A 451 16.98 12.93 3.65
C GLU A 451 17.53 11.70 2.91
N CYS A 452 17.83 10.64 3.67
CA CYS A 452 18.41 9.40 3.16
C CYS A 452 17.63 8.18 3.68
N LEU A 453 17.75 7.06 2.98
CA LEU A 453 17.16 5.76 3.33
C LEU A 453 15.64 5.80 3.60
N ALA A 454 14.86 6.58 2.83
CA ALA A 454 13.41 6.33 2.72
C ALA A 454 13.12 4.92 2.20
N HIS A 455 13.91 4.44 1.23
CA HIS A 455 13.89 3.04 0.81
C HIS A 455 15.00 2.24 1.48
N ALA A 456 14.63 1.14 2.12
CA ALA A 456 15.52 0.39 2.98
C ALA A 456 16.70 -0.30 2.27
N ARG A 457 16.53 -0.70 1.01
CA ARG A 457 17.55 -1.42 0.22
C ARG A 457 18.67 -0.53 -0.34
N GLU A 458 18.51 0.78 -0.28
CA GLU A 458 19.38 1.78 -0.93
C GLU A 458 20.54 2.22 -0.01
N TRP A 459 21.32 1.24 0.47
CA TRP A 459 22.31 1.42 1.55
C TRP A 459 23.34 2.54 1.34
N ILE A 460 23.74 2.80 0.08
CA ILE A 460 24.69 3.88 -0.26
C ILE A 460 24.22 5.27 0.16
N THR A 461 22.90 5.50 0.20
CA THR A 461 22.32 6.80 0.58
C THR A 461 22.64 7.13 2.04
N GLY A 462 22.50 6.15 2.93
CA GLY A 462 22.85 6.29 4.35
C GLY A 462 24.33 6.61 4.53
N SER A 463 25.22 5.90 3.81
CA SER A 463 26.67 6.19 3.85
C SER A 463 27.02 7.59 3.36
N VAL A 464 26.35 8.10 2.32
CA VAL A 464 26.51 9.49 1.84
C VAL A 464 26.11 10.50 2.90
N CYS A 465 24.98 10.28 3.58
CA CYS A 465 24.55 11.13 4.69
C CYS A 465 25.59 11.13 5.84
N LEU A 466 26.04 9.95 6.31
CA LEU A 466 27.03 9.85 7.39
C LEU A 466 28.38 10.48 7.02
N GLY A 467 28.87 10.19 5.82
CA GLY A 467 30.13 10.75 5.31
C GLY A 467 30.07 12.27 5.16
N SER A 468 28.94 12.83 4.74
CA SER A 468 28.76 14.29 4.66
C SER A 468 28.79 14.95 6.04
N ILE A 469 28.15 14.35 7.05
CA ILE A 469 28.22 14.80 8.44
C ILE A 469 29.67 14.75 8.95
N ASP A 470 30.39 13.66 8.68
CA ASP A 470 31.80 13.49 9.05
C ASP A 470 32.68 14.57 8.40
N ILE A 471 32.54 14.82 7.09
CA ILE A 471 33.30 15.85 6.39
C ILE A 471 33.06 17.23 7.00
N LEU A 472 31.79 17.63 7.18
CA LEU A 472 31.45 18.96 7.70
C LEU A 472 32.04 19.18 9.10
N THR A 473 31.95 18.18 9.97
CA THR A 473 32.35 18.29 11.38
C THR A 473 33.86 18.22 11.58
N THR A 474 34.55 17.39 10.80
CA THR A 474 36.01 17.20 10.91
C THR A 474 36.83 18.26 10.18
N ASN A 475 36.23 18.98 9.21
CA ASN A 475 36.94 19.97 8.38
C ASN A 475 36.56 21.42 8.63
N TYR A 476 35.49 21.71 9.39
CA TYR A 476 35.12 23.09 9.71
C TYR A 476 36.26 23.83 10.43
N GLY A 477 36.62 25.01 9.90
CA GLY A 477 37.71 25.84 10.43
C GLY A 477 39.12 25.37 10.06
N ASN A 478 39.28 24.24 9.36
CA ASN A 478 40.59 23.80 8.87
C ASN A 478 40.96 24.51 7.58
N SER A 479 42.26 24.67 7.33
CA SER A 479 42.78 25.23 6.08
C SER A 479 42.80 24.20 4.95
N GLY A 480 42.58 24.65 3.71
CA GLY A 480 42.64 23.84 2.49
C GLY A 480 41.25 23.57 1.92
N SER A 481 41.20 23.09 0.67
CA SER A 481 39.97 23.04 -0.13
C SER A 481 38.74 22.46 0.58
N LEU A 482 38.88 21.31 1.27
CA LEU A 482 37.75 20.69 1.97
C LEU A 482 37.32 21.47 3.22
N GLY A 483 38.27 22.08 3.93
CA GLY A 483 38.00 22.92 5.09
C GLY A 483 37.37 24.27 4.71
N ASP A 484 37.83 24.87 3.62
CA ASP A 484 37.23 26.08 3.05
C ASP A 484 35.78 25.82 2.62
N GLN A 485 35.51 24.67 1.99
CA GLN A 485 34.15 24.25 1.61
C GLN A 485 33.25 24.04 2.82
N ALA A 486 33.68 23.24 3.80
CA ALA A 486 32.91 22.98 5.02
C ALA A 486 32.62 24.28 5.80
N THR A 487 33.60 25.16 5.89
CA THR A 487 33.48 26.48 6.55
C THR A 487 32.48 27.37 5.83
N LEU A 488 32.53 27.45 4.49
CA LEU A 488 31.55 28.22 3.71
C LEU A 488 30.13 27.68 3.90
N MET A 489 29.96 26.36 3.80
CA MET A 489 28.66 25.70 3.96
C MET A 489 28.04 25.97 5.34
N LEU A 490 28.82 25.81 6.40
CA LEU A 490 28.35 25.98 7.78
C LEU A 490 28.25 27.44 8.21
N ASN A 491 28.96 28.38 7.57
CA ASN A 491 28.76 29.81 7.83
C ASN A 491 27.48 30.34 7.19
N LYS A 492 27.07 29.77 6.05
CA LYS A 492 25.91 30.22 5.30
C LYS A 492 24.60 29.58 5.76
N PHE A 493 24.62 28.30 6.11
CA PHE A 493 23.41 27.52 6.41
C PHE A 493 23.55 26.64 7.66
N ASP A 494 22.40 26.29 8.24
CA ASP A 494 22.29 25.15 9.16
C ASP A 494 21.92 23.91 8.33
N TRP A 495 22.72 22.85 8.42
CA TRP A 495 22.48 21.61 7.67
C TRP A 495 21.72 20.61 8.53
N TYR A 496 20.62 20.09 8.02
CA TYR A 496 19.77 19.12 8.68
C TYR A 496 19.78 17.81 7.89
N PHE A 497 20.35 16.77 8.49
CA PHE A 497 20.33 15.44 7.91
C PHE A 497 19.27 14.58 8.60
N ILE A 498 18.53 13.80 7.82
CA ILE A 498 17.74 12.66 8.28
C ILE A 498 18.42 11.43 7.67
N PRO A 499 19.46 10.88 8.32
CA PRO A 499 20.30 9.85 7.70
C PRO A 499 19.57 8.53 7.45
N MET A 500 18.47 8.30 8.17
CA MET A 500 17.65 7.11 8.04
C MET A 500 16.17 7.40 8.32
N MET A 501 15.40 7.67 7.27
CA MET A 501 13.94 7.85 7.39
C MET A 501 13.21 6.53 7.71
N ASN A 502 13.70 5.39 7.22
CA ASN A 502 13.05 4.07 7.35
C ASN A 502 13.87 3.08 8.22
N PRO A 503 13.98 3.30 9.55
CA PRO A 503 14.80 2.44 10.41
C PRO A 503 14.29 0.99 10.49
N ASP A 504 12.98 0.77 10.43
CA ASP A 504 12.41 -0.58 10.47
C ASP A 504 12.72 -1.36 9.21
N GLY A 505 12.50 -0.75 8.05
CA GLY A 505 12.82 -1.37 6.78
C GLY A 505 14.31 -1.65 6.67
N TYR A 506 15.16 -0.68 7.06
CA TYR A 506 16.61 -0.83 7.04
C TYR A 506 17.05 -1.99 7.94
N ASN A 507 16.55 -2.09 9.17
CA ASN A 507 16.86 -3.21 10.05
C ASN A 507 16.39 -4.56 9.44
N PHE A 508 15.23 -4.57 8.79
CA PHE A 508 14.70 -5.77 8.13
C PHE A 508 15.53 -6.22 6.91
N THR A 509 16.41 -5.38 6.35
CA THR A 509 17.32 -5.81 5.28
C THR A 509 18.32 -6.91 5.70
N LYS A 510 18.53 -7.11 7.01
CA LYS A 510 19.23 -8.28 7.57
C LYS A 510 18.54 -9.61 7.23
N VAL A 511 17.21 -9.59 7.19
CA VAL A 511 16.35 -10.74 6.89
C VAL A 511 16.09 -10.82 5.38
N ASN A 512 15.76 -9.69 4.75
CA ASN A 512 15.51 -9.57 3.31
C ASN A 512 16.27 -8.36 2.73
N ARG A 513 17.48 -8.59 2.20
CA ARG A 513 18.40 -7.55 1.73
C ARG A 513 17.81 -6.58 0.70
N LEU A 514 16.82 -7.03 -0.08
CA LEU A 514 16.18 -6.27 -1.14
C LEU A 514 14.84 -5.65 -0.72
N TRP A 515 14.54 -5.63 0.59
CA TRP A 515 13.35 -4.97 1.12
C TRP A 515 13.37 -3.45 0.89
N ARG A 516 12.30 -2.89 0.34
CA ARG A 516 12.18 -1.46 0.00
C ARG A 516 11.39 -0.65 1.01
N LYS A 517 10.19 -1.12 1.35
CA LYS A 517 9.13 -0.37 2.06
C LYS A 517 9.42 -0.18 3.56
N ASN A 518 8.56 0.53 4.28
CA ASN A 518 8.55 0.47 5.75
C ASN A 518 8.03 -0.91 6.24
N ARG A 519 7.81 -1.05 7.56
CA ARG A 519 7.36 -2.32 8.18
C ARG A 519 5.96 -2.23 8.76
N LYS A 520 5.09 -1.36 8.22
CA LYS A 520 3.67 -1.33 8.58
C LYS A 520 3.08 -2.74 8.47
N SER A 521 2.64 -3.29 9.59
CA SER A 521 1.90 -4.55 9.59
C SER A 521 0.56 -4.37 8.89
N ASN A 522 0.15 -5.39 8.17
CA ASN A 522 -1.14 -5.39 7.51
C ASN A 522 -1.94 -6.57 8.04
N VAL A 523 -3.10 -6.27 8.62
CA VAL A 523 -4.01 -7.29 9.18
C VAL A 523 -4.82 -7.97 8.06
N VAL A 524 -4.98 -7.30 6.91
CA VAL A 524 -5.81 -7.72 5.77
C VAL A 524 -5.01 -8.45 4.69
N SER A 525 -3.70 -8.19 4.58
CA SER A 525 -2.81 -8.88 3.64
C SER A 525 -1.55 -9.37 4.36
N SER A 526 -1.00 -10.51 3.92
CA SER A 526 0.32 -10.97 4.33
C SER A 526 1.46 -10.09 3.84
N CYS A 527 1.18 -9.07 3.02
CA CYS A 527 2.16 -8.14 2.48
C CYS A 527 2.28 -6.88 3.36
N PRO A 528 3.36 -6.75 4.14
CA PRO A 528 3.58 -5.58 4.97
C PRO A 528 4.19 -4.42 4.17
N GLY A 529 4.15 -3.24 4.78
CA GLY A 529 4.91 -2.08 4.36
C GLY A 529 4.21 -1.17 3.35
N VAL A 530 4.51 0.11 3.47
CA VAL A 530 4.15 1.21 2.59
C VAL A 530 5.45 1.78 2.00
N ASP A 531 5.41 2.13 0.72
CA ASP A 531 6.48 2.90 0.09
C ASP A 531 6.42 4.33 0.63
N LEU A 532 7.41 4.71 1.44
CA LEU A 532 7.47 6.03 2.07
C LEU A 532 7.54 7.15 1.03
N ASN A 533 8.20 6.91 -0.12
CA ASN A 533 8.29 7.90 -1.20
C ASN A 533 7.11 7.83 -2.20
N ARG A 534 6.00 7.19 -1.80
CA ARG A 534 4.68 7.28 -2.44
C ARG A 534 3.60 7.77 -1.46
N ASN A 535 3.97 8.05 -0.21
CA ASN A 535 3.02 8.34 0.84
C ASN A 535 2.73 9.83 1.03
N PHE A 536 3.58 10.74 0.55
CA PHE A 536 3.42 12.17 0.79
C PHE A 536 2.21 12.76 0.03
N ALA A 537 1.62 13.84 0.56
CA ALA A 537 0.48 14.53 -0.04
C ALA A 537 0.84 15.39 -1.28
N ALA A 538 1.56 14.83 -2.24
CA ALA A 538 1.89 15.43 -3.53
C ALA A 538 1.33 14.56 -4.65
N ASP A 539 0.15 14.91 -5.17
CA ASP A 539 -0.62 14.09 -6.12
C ASP A 539 -0.83 12.64 -5.66
N TRP A 540 -1.02 12.45 -4.34
CA TRP A 540 -1.05 11.12 -3.74
C TRP A 540 -2.06 10.20 -4.44
N GLY A 541 -1.56 9.05 -4.88
CA GLY A 541 -2.36 8.06 -5.62
C GLY A 541 -2.41 8.24 -7.13
N GLY A 542 -1.67 9.21 -7.66
CA GLY A 542 -1.42 9.38 -9.09
C GLY A 542 -0.42 8.37 -9.67
N ALA A 543 0.23 8.76 -10.76
CA ALA A 543 1.14 7.90 -11.54
C ALA A 543 2.31 7.35 -10.72
N GLY A 544 2.82 6.17 -11.10
CA GLY A 544 3.97 5.55 -10.44
C GLY A 544 3.73 5.02 -9.01
N SER A 545 2.48 5.06 -8.53
CA SER A 545 2.06 4.53 -7.23
C SER A 545 1.07 3.38 -7.40
N SER A 546 0.94 2.51 -6.39
CA SER A 546 0.03 1.37 -6.42
C SER A 546 -0.91 1.38 -5.21
N SER A 547 -2.16 0.94 -5.42
CA SER A 547 -3.10 0.63 -4.34
C SER A 547 -3.04 -0.85 -3.91
N ASN A 548 -2.20 -1.67 -4.54
CA ASN A 548 -1.98 -3.05 -4.15
C ASN A 548 -0.96 -3.13 -3.01
N TRP A 549 -1.38 -3.63 -1.85
CA TRP A 549 -0.56 -3.81 -0.65
C TRP A 549 0.73 -4.61 -0.86
N CYS A 550 0.72 -5.56 -1.80
CA CYS A 550 1.88 -6.37 -2.14
C CYS A 550 2.86 -5.70 -3.09
N SER A 551 2.46 -4.59 -3.71
CA SER A 551 3.35 -3.83 -4.57
C SER A 551 4.44 -3.13 -3.77
N ASP A 552 5.64 -3.07 -4.34
CA ASP A 552 6.76 -2.30 -3.82
C ASP A 552 6.52 -0.78 -3.85
N THR A 553 5.57 -0.32 -4.67
CA THR A 553 5.13 1.08 -4.76
C THR A 553 3.78 1.32 -4.08
N TYR A 554 3.40 0.45 -3.13
CA TYR A 554 2.17 0.63 -2.36
C TYR A 554 2.18 1.96 -1.61
N ARG A 555 1.23 2.84 -1.95
CA ARG A 555 1.19 4.24 -1.48
C ARG A 555 0.69 4.46 -0.05
N GLY A 556 0.21 3.41 0.60
CA GLY A 556 -0.49 3.51 1.88
C GLY A 556 -1.99 3.74 1.72
N ASP A 557 -2.68 3.93 2.85
CA ASP A 557 -4.15 3.99 2.88
C ASP A 557 -4.68 5.42 2.67
N SER A 558 -3.84 6.41 2.97
CA SER A 558 -4.08 7.84 2.75
C SER A 558 -2.75 8.57 2.65
N ALA A 559 -2.78 9.79 2.13
CA ALA A 559 -1.59 10.65 2.11
C ALA A 559 -1.12 10.94 3.54
N ASN A 560 0.21 10.94 3.74
CA ASN A 560 0.89 11.13 5.00
C ASN A 560 0.43 10.14 6.09
N SER A 561 0.04 8.92 5.72
CA SER A 561 -0.44 7.89 6.67
C SER A 561 0.67 7.26 7.51
N GLU A 562 1.91 7.34 7.05
CA GLU A 562 3.04 6.70 7.72
C GLU A 562 3.68 7.63 8.76
N PRO A 563 3.93 7.16 9.99
CA PRO A 563 4.52 7.98 11.04
C PRO A 563 5.92 8.48 10.64
N GLU A 564 6.65 7.71 9.81
CA GLU A 564 7.92 8.14 9.26
C GLU A 564 7.77 9.39 8.38
N ALA A 565 6.77 9.43 7.50
CA ALA A 565 6.48 10.60 6.66
C ALA A 565 6.03 11.80 7.50
N GLN A 566 5.15 11.57 8.49
CA GLN A 566 4.67 12.61 9.40
C GLN A 566 5.81 13.25 10.21
N ALA A 567 6.76 12.44 10.68
CA ALA A 567 7.93 12.93 11.42
C ALA A 567 8.79 13.87 10.57
N VAL A 568 9.06 13.52 9.31
CA VAL A 568 9.83 14.36 8.38
C VAL A 568 9.09 15.67 8.10
N ILE A 569 7.79 15.61 7.84
CA ILE A 569 6.95 16.81 7.60
C ILE A 569 7.03 17.77 8.80
N ALA A 570 6.83 17.25 10.01
CA ALA A 570 6.88 18.06 11.23
C ALA A 570 8.27 18.66 11.46
N ALA A 571 9.33 17.88 11.23
CA ALA A 571 10.70 18.33 11.41
C ALA A 571 11.09 19.47 10.45
N VAL A 572 10.76 19.34 9.17
CA VAL A 572 11.03 20.39 8.17
C VAL A 572 10.21 21.65 8.48
N ALA A 573 8.95 21.51 8.92
CA ALA A 573 8.15 22.65 9.35
C ALA A 573 8.75 23.35 10.59
N GLU A 574 9.28 22.61 11.56
CA GLU A 574 9.95 23.16 12.75
C GLU A 574 11.24 23.92 12.40
N ALA A 575 11.91 23.55 11.30
CA ALA A 575 13.09 24.26 10.83
C ALA A 575 12.78 25.68 10.32
N GLY A 576 11.55 25.98 9.90
CA GLY A 576 11.17 27.34 9.50
C GLY A 576 11.71 27.73 8.12
N ASP A 577 12.75 28.57 8.07
CA ASP A 577 13.33 29.05 6.79
C ASP A 577 14.16 27.96 6.11
N VAL A 578 13.49 27.08 5.36
CA VAL A 578 14.12 25.97 4.62
C VAL A 578 14.34 26.37 3.17
N ARG A 579 15.61 26.48 2.77
CA ARG A 579 16.00 26.88 1.41
C ARG A 579 16.06 25.71 0.45
N SER A 580 16.47 24.55 0.93
CA SER A 580 16.62 23.35 0.10
C SER A 580 16.14 22.08 0.80
N TYR A 581 15.58 21.15 0.01
CA TYR A 581 15.28 19.79 0.43
C TYR A 581 15.79 18.80 -0.61
N LEU A 582 16.81 18.02 -0.23
CA LEU A 582 17.45 17.01 -1.08
C LEU A 582 17.03 15.61 -0.60
N SER A 583 16.25 14.90 -1.41
CA SER A 583 15.87 13.50 -1.15
C SER A 583 16.86 12.58 -1.87
N ILE A 584 17.56 11.73 -1.11
CA ILE A 584 18.69 10.95 -1.62
C ILE A 584 18.29 9.47 -1.75
N HIS A 585 18.24 9.01 -2.99
CA HIS A 585 17.91 7.65 -3.38
C HIS A 585 19.06 6.97 -4.13
N SER A 586 18.93 5.67 -4.36
CA SER A 586 19.70 4.99 -5.40
C SER A 586 18.81 3.98 -6.13
N TYR A 587 19.05 3.64 -7.38
CA TYR A 587 20.18 4.02 -8.22
C TYR A 587 19.70 4.47 -9.58
N SER A 588 20.51 5.27 -10.28
CA SER A 588 20.48 5.49 -11.74
C SER A 588 21.44 6.59 -12.21
N GLN A 589 22.13 7.29 -11.30
CA GLN A 589 22.92 8.51 -11.58
C GLN A 589 22.08 9.64 -12.19
N LEU A 590 21.03 10.04 -11.49
CA LEU A 590 20.12 11.11 -11.91
C LEU A 590 20.02 12.20 -10.84
N LEU A 591 19.74 13.42 -11.29
CA LEU A 591 19.22 14.49 -10.45
C LEU A 591 17.86 14.93 -11.01
N LEU A 592 16.78 14.60 -10.31
CA LEU A 592 15.43 14.92 -10.76
C LEU A 592 15.01 16.31 -10.26
N VAL A 593 14.42 17.08 -11.17
CA VAL A 593 13.89 18.42 -10.94
C VAL A 593 12.36 18.35 -10.94
N PRO A 594 11.66 19.01 -9.99
CA PRO A 594 10.21 19.00 -9.90
C PRO A 594 9.49 19.44 -11.20
N HIS A 595 8.29 18.92 -11.49
CA HIS A 595 7.57 17.91 -10.71
C HIS A 595 7.85 16.48 -11.17
N ALA A 596 7.88 15.49 -10.28
CA ALA A 596 7.95 14.08 -10.71
C ALA A 596 6.56 13.50 -10.98
N TYR A 597 5.51 13.97 -10.30
CA TYR A 597 4.19 13.33 -10.39
C TYR A 597 3.42 13.60 -11.69
N ALA A 598 3.74 14.70 -12.39
CA ALA A 598 3.03 15.12 -13.60
C ALA A 598 4.00 15.50 -14.74
N ALA A 599 3.52 15.39 -15.98
CA ALA A 599 4.22 15.87 -17.17
C ALA A 599 4.41 17.40 -17.22
N ILE A 600 3.92 18.12 -16.21
CA ILE A 600 4.04 19.57 -16.09
C ILE A 600 5.29 19.91 -15.28
N LYS A 601 6.16 20.74 -15.86
CA LYS A 601 7.37 21.25 -15.20
C LYS A 601 7.01 22.33 -14.19
N ALA A 602 7.79 22.44 -13.11
CA ALA A 602 7.63 23.54 -12.16
C ALA A 602 7.81 24.90 -12.86
N PRO A 603 7.13 25.98 -12.43
CA PRO A 603 7.26 27.31 -13.05
C PRO A 603 8.70 27.84 -13.11
N ASP A 604 9.52 27.46 -12.13
CA ASP A 604 10.94 27.82 -12.00
C ASP A 604 11.91 26.72 -12.47
N TYR A 605 11.43 25.76 -13.27
CA TYR A 605 12.21 24.61 -13.75
C TYR A 605 13.57 24.98 -14.34
N ASN A 606 13.64 26.03 -15.17
CA ASN A 606 14.90 26.42 -15.83
C ASN A 606 15.96 26.87 -14.81
N GLU A 607 15.56 27.59 -13.76
CA GLU A 607 16.45 27.98 -12.69
C GLU A 607 16.92 26.75 -11.90
N LEU A 608 15.97 25.90 -11.50
CA LEU A 608 16.28 24.69 -10.75
C LEU A 608 17.21 23.75 -11.53
N LYS A 609 16.96 23.58 -12.84
CA LYS A 609 17.79 22.77 -13.72
C LYS A 609 19.18 23.37 -13.85
N ASN A 610 19.32 24.69 -14.03
CA ASN A 610 20.63 25.34 -14.11
C ASN A 610 21.46 25.14 -12.83
N VAL A 611 20.85 25.33 -11.66
CA VAL A 611 21.51 25.07 -10.37
C VAL A 611 21.90 23.59 -10.27
N GLY A 612 21.00 22.67 -10.65
CA GLY A 612 21.28 21.24 -10.67
C GLY A 612 22.40 20.83 -11.64
N ASP A 613 22.46 21.43 -12.83
CA ASP A 613 23.53 21.21 -13.82
C ASP A 613 24.89 21.62 -13.24
N ILE A 614 24.98 22.79 -12.60
CA ILE A 614 26.20 23.26 -11.93
C ILE A 614 26.61 22.30 -10.81
N ALA A 615 25.65 21.86 -10.00
CA ALA A 615 25.91 20.92 -8.90
C ALA A 615 26.36 19.54 -9.39
N MET A 616 25.83 19.05 -10.51
CA MET A 616 26.27 17.78 -11.12
C MET A 616 27.60 17.91 -11.87
N LEU A 617 27.93 19.10 -12.38
CA LEU A 617 29.28 19.38 -12.91
C LEU A 617 30.33 19.31 -11.79
N ALA A 618 30.05 19.86 -10.62
CA ALA A 618 30.92 19.75 -9.45
C ALA A 618 31.10 18.29 -9.00
N LEU A 619 30.02 17.51 -8.96
CA LEU A 619 30.06 16.07 -8.69
C LEU A 619 30.98 15.34 -9.68
N ARG A 620 30.78 15.59 -10.98
CA ARG A 620 31.55 14.98 -12.06
C ARG A 620 33.04 15.27 -11.96
N GLN A 621 33.44 16.46 -11.50
CA GLN A 621 34.86 16.84 -11.39
C GLN A 621 35.64 15.98 -10.38
N VAL A 622 34.97 15.32 -9.44
CA VAL A 622 35.64 14.48 -8.43
C VAL A 622 36.11 13.16 -9.04
N ASN A 623 35.22 12.40 -9.67
CA ASN A 623 35.49 11.03 -10.13
C ASN A 623 35.13 10.77 -11.61
N GLY A 624 34.71 11.79 -12.36
CA GLY A 624 34.33 11.67 -13.76
C GLY A 624 32.95 11.05 -14.02
N VAL A 625 32.14 10.83 -12.98
CA VAL A 625 30.82 10.20 -13.11
C VAL A 625 29.79 11.20 -13.63
N ASN A 626 29.03 10.77 -14.65
CA ASN A 626 28.01 11.59 -15.28
C ASN A 626 26.64 11.31 -14.66
N PHE A 627 26.02 12.36 -14.12
CA PHE A 627 24.63 12.36 -13.71
C PHE A 627 23.79 13.13 -14.73
N GLN A 628 22.61 12.61 -15.06
CA GLN A 628 21.66 13.31 -15.91
C GLN A 628 20.71 14.16 -15.05
N VAL A 629 20.63 15.45 -15.35
CA VAL A 629 19.70 16.39 -14.69
C VAL A 629 18.48 16.59 -15.56
N GLY A 630 17.28 16.46 -15.00
CA GLY A 630 16.07 16.64 -15.80
C GLY A 630 14.77 16.46 -15.05
N HIS A 631 13.67 16.60 -15.79
CA HIS A 631 12.32 16.44 -15.28
C HIS A 631 12.00 14.94 -15.13
N GLY A 632 11.48 14.51 -13.97
CA GLY A 632 11.30 13.10 -13.64
C GLY A 632 10.65 12.25 -14.75
N PRO A 633 9.45 12.61 -15.24
CA PRO A 633 8.78 11.88 -16.33
C PRO A 633 9.57 11.79 -17.64
N GLU A 634 10.46 12.74 -17.92
CA GLU A 634 11.24 12.78 -19.17
C GLU A 634 12.49 11.90 -19.12
N ILE A 635 13.13 11.79 -17.94
CA ILE A 635 14.43 11.11 -17.79
C ILE A 635 14.37 9.81 -16.99
N LEU A 636 13.26 9.56 -16.30
CA LEU A 636 13.03 8.37 -15.48
C LEU A 636 11.60 7.83 -15.71
N TYR A 637 10.62 8.30 -14.92
CA TYR A 637 9.19 8.00 -15.02
C TYR A 637 8.39 8.97 -14.12
N ALA A 638 7.07 9.04 -14.34
CA ALA A 638 6.19 9.83 -13.48
C ALA A 638 5.92 9.12 -12.15
N ALA A 639 6.10 9.82 -11.03
CA ALA A 639 6.00 9.28 -9.67
C ALA A 639 5.29 10.24 -8.72
N SER A 640 4.14 9.83 -8.21
CA SER A 640 3.35 10.58 -7.23
C SER A 640 3.70 10.24 -5.80
N GLY A 641 3.41 11.16 -4.89
CA GLY A 641 3.54 10.98 -3.44
C GLY A 641 4.96 11.04 -2.91
N GLY A 642 5.87 11.66 -3.65
CA GLY A 642 7.27 11.82 -3.25
C GLY A 642 7.50 13.00 -2.29
N ALA A 643 8.49 12.87 -1.41
CA ALA A 643 8.81 13.88 -0.39
C ALA A 643 9.24 15.22 -1.00
N PHE A 644 10.10 15.20 -2.02
CA PHE A 644 10.64 16.40 -2.65
C PHE A 644 9.54 17.25 -3.34
N ASP A 645 8.60 16.60 -4.03
CA ASP A 645 7.45 17.30 -4.64
C ASP A 645 6.53 17.88 -3.57
N TYR A 646 6.34 17.18 -2.46
CA TYR A 646 5.57 17.70 -1.33
C TYR A 646 6.20 18.96 -0.76
N PHE A 647 7.51 18.97 -0.49
CA PHE A 647 8.17 20.17 0.04
C PHE A 647 8.25 21.31 -0.98
N LYS A 648 8.40 20.99 -2.27
CA LYS A 648 8.28 21.99 -3.35
C LYS A 648 6.92 22.67 -3.35
N LEU A 649 5.84 21.89 -3.24
CA LEU A 649 4.47 22.40 -3.18
C LEU A 649 4.17 23.16 -1.87
N ASN A 650 4.95 22.90 -0.81
CA ASN A 650 4.83 23.56 0.50
C ASN A 650 5.91 24.64 0.73
N GLY A 651 6.46 25.22 -0.34
CA GLY A 651 7.24 26.46 -0.27
C GLY A 651 8.77 26.30 -0.29
N VAL A 652 9.31 25.08 -0.27
CA VAL A 652 10.76 24.87 -0.41
C VAL A 652 11.15 25.00 -1.89
N LYS A 653 11.81 26.09 -2.25
CA LYS A 653 12.10 26.40 -3.66
C LYS A 653 13.02 25.36 -4.31
N TYR A 654 14.18 25.11 -3.71
CA TYR A 654 15.22 24.23 -4.24
C TYR A 654 15.00 22.81 -3.72
N SER A 655 14.17 22.02 -4.41
CA SER A 655 13.93 20.63 -4.02
C SER A 655 14.30 19.68 -5.15
N TYR A 656 15.06 18.63 -4.83
CA TYR A 656 15.64 17.71 -5.80
C TYR A 656 15.60 16.26 -5.28
N VAL A 657 15.61 15.32 -6.23
CA VAL A 657 15.88 13.90 -5.95
C VAL A 657 17.22 13.52 -6.55
N TYR A 658 18.08 12.89 -5.75
CA TYR A 658 19.25 12.19 -6.25
C TYR A 658 18.91 10.72 -6.44
N GLU A 659 19.29 10.16 -7.59
CA GLU A 659 19.43 8.71 -7.77
C GLU A 659 20.92 8.44 -7.90
N LEU A 660 21.58 7.98 -6.84
CA LEU A 660 23.04 7.80 -6.79
C LEU A 660 23.52 6.63 -7.69
N ARG A 661 24.81 6.29 -7.56
CA ARG A 661 25.41 5.13 -8.22
C ARG A 661 24.67 3.83 -7.89
N PRO A 662 24.74 2.83 -8.78
CA PRO A 662 25.32 2.88 -10.14
C PRO A 662 24.35 3.48 -11.18
N SER A 663 24.77 3.66 -12.44
CA SER A 663 23.81 4.00 -13.51
C SER A 663 22.92 2.82 -13.88
N SER A 664 21.70 3.09 -14.34
CA SER A 664 20.79 2.04 -14.84
C SER A 664 21.41 1.33 -16.04
N GLY A 665 21.30 -0.01 -16.08
CA GLY A 665 21.87 -0.82 -17.16
C GLY A 665 23.40 -0.84 -17.22
N SER A 666 24.11 -0.41 -16.17
CA SER A 666 25.58 -0.43 -16.08
C SER A 666 26.20 -1.83 -15.98
N GLY A 667 25.38 -2.88 -15.95
CA GLY A 667 25.85 -4.24 -15.73
C GLY A 667 26.29 -4.54 -14.30
N THR A 668 25.80 -3.75 -13.33
CA THR A 668 26.09 -3.90 -11.90
C THR A 668 24.85 -4.39 -11.13
N ASP A 669 25.06 -4.84 -9.90
CA ASP A 669 24.00 -5.42 -9.04
C ASP A 669 23.04 -4.38 -8.42
N GLY A 670 22.96 -3.16 -9.00
CA GLY A 670 22.04 -2.10 -8.60
C GLY A 670 22.23 -1.70 -7.13
N PHE A 671 21.31 -2.14 -6.26
CA PHE A 671 21.29 -1.84 -4.82
C PHE A 671 22.41 -2.51 -4.01
N ILE A 672 23.09 -3.52 -4.56
CA ILE A 672 24.23 -4.20 -3.91
C ILE A 672 25.53 -3.61 -4.45
N LEU A 673 25.72 -2.33 -4.19
CA LEU A 673 26.90 -1.59 -4.64
C LEU A 673 28.11 -1.95 -3.77
N PRO A 674 29.27 -2.35 -4.34
CA PRO A 674 30.44 -2.75 -3.56
C PRO A 674 30.91 -1.67 -2.59
N ALA A 675 31.38 -2.06 -1.40
CA ALA A 675 31.83 -1.12 -0.37
C ALA A 675 33.00 -0.20 -0.83
N SER A 676 33.78 -0.62 -1.84
CA SER A 676 34.82 0.22 -2.46
C SER A 676 34.28 1.46 -3.18
N GLN A 677 32.96 1.53 -3.42
CA GLN A 677 32.30 2.68 -4.04
C GLN A 677 31.75 3.67 -3.00
N ILE A 678 31.84 3.38 -1.69
CA ILE A 678 31.32 4.24 -0.63
C ILE A 678 32.06 5.59 -0.60
N ASP A 679 33.37 5.59 -0.37
CA ASP A 679 34.18 6.83 -0.34
C ASP A 679 34.06 7.67 -1.63
N PRO A 680 34.17 7.08 -2.86
CA PRO A 680 33.91 7.83 -4.09
C PRO A 680 32.53 8.48 -4.15
N SER A 681 31.47 7.77 -3.73
CA SER A 681 30.09 8.28 -3.75
C SER A 681 29.87 9.39 -2.72
N ILE A 682 30.50 9.28 -1.53
CA ILE A 682 30.48 10.34 -0.51
C ILE A 682 31.12 11.60 -1.06
N ARG A 683 32.36 11.52 -1.58
CA ARG A 683 33.14 12.69 -2.01
C ARG A 683 32.50 13.42 -3.18
N GLU A 684 32.00 12.68 -4.18
CA GLU A 684 31.35 13.30 -5.33
C GLU A 684 30.03 13.98 -4.96
N THR A 685 29.22 13.33 -4.11
CA THR A 685 27.94 13.90 -3.69
C THR A 685 28.15 15.10 -2.76
N PHE A 686 29.17 15.05 -1.90
CA PHE A 686 29.54 16.19 -1.05
C PHE A 686 29.96 17.42 -1.87
N ALA A 687 30.75 17.24 -2.94
CA ALA A 687 31.10 18.34 -3.86
C ALA A 687 29.85 18.96 -4.50
N SER A 688 28.84 18.15 -4.79
CA SER A 688 27.53 18.63 -5.24
C SER A 688 26.79 19.45 -4.17
N PHE A 689 26.78 18.98 -2.92
CA PHE A 689 26.17 19.70 -1.79
C PHE A 689 26.84 21.04 -1.53
N PHE A 690 28.17 21.10 -1.63
CA PHE A 690 28.91 22.35 -1.59
C PHE A 690 28.46 23.31 -2.70
N SER A 691 28.35 22.82 -3.94
CA SER A 691 27.88 23.63 -5.06
C SER A 691 26.45 24.15 -4.84
N PHE A 692 25.54 23.34 -4.28
CA PHE A 692 24.22 23.82 -3.89
C PHE A 692 24.28 24.95 -2.85
N ALA A 693 25.10 24.80 -1.81
CA ALA A 693 25.30 25.86 -0.82
C ALA A 693 25.89 27.14 -1.43
N ASP A 694 26.78 27.02 -2.42
CA ASP A 694 27.35 28.17 -3.10
C ASP A 694 26.28 28.93 -3.92
N GLN A 695 25.50 28.19 -4.71
CA GLN A 695 24.53 28.76 -5.65
C GLN A 695 23.22 29.25 -5.01
N ILE A 696 22.77 28.63 -3.91
CA ILE A 696 21.50 28.98 -3.26
C ILE A 696 21.68 30.21 -2.37
N PRO A 697 20.83 31.25 -2.47
CA PRO A 697 20.93 32.42 -1.61
C PRO A 697 20.61 32.09 -0.15
N ALA A 698 21.33 32.75 0.77
CA ALA A 698 21.12 32.63 2.21
C ALA A 698 19.68 33.00 2.57
#